data_AF-A0A1H7UKV0-F1
#
_entry.id   AF-A0A1H7UKV0-F1
#
_cell.length_a   1.000
_cell.length_b   1.000
_cell.length_c   1.000
_cell.angle_alpha   90.00
_cell.angle_beta   90.00
_cell.angle_gamma   90.00
#
_symmetry.space_group_name_H-M   'P 1'
#
loop_
_entity.id
_entity.type
_entity.pdbx_description
1 polymer ?
#
loop_
_entity_poly.entity_id
_entity_poly.type
_entity_poly.pdbx_seq_one_letter_code
_entity_poly.pdbx_strand_id
1 'polypeptide(L)'
;MHDLWKKREGIASDMRVPIVMASDYNYLFPTCVTIVSLLENSSSDTLFCIYILVDPKNVGMDDGVFAAITAKYSNVTFYYLPIDLNFYKEVQLGNISSVASYYRLQIVSLLNEYDRCLFLDGDLVINCDITELFDIDMQDNYVAGVRDMGMQCGKSPFYTEHARRIGLKDLDSYVNAGVMVFNLKKLREADITPIWKSEIAKHYPIDDQDIINVSCDGRITLLPSKYNVFNSFLYSDDFISSSNYTENERNSLLRGDISIIHFASSKDKPWKNPYTVMADVWYSYLCHLPQNEWLNVKELDLDTVRKGFLLSDIRNECDKSSTVYIYGFTKSSFSFYDKLHKDAVSCFIDNDVNKQGKSYRGVVCNAPSFLLSNIRENDLIIVVAKKSDDAIIQFLLSNGINRGQIISFKEKDEQFYKSLDNSKYSIVLEDIYNEIDDSINLGNEDFAKYVSNVQFYMEKADLLKPYYFDLWINKSNPLISIIIPAYNSAKTINRCLKSISNQNYYNWECIIINDGSNDSTLEILNSWAKEDTRYKIISQDNKGMGYARNKGIEHACGEWITFVDSDDWIEYDYLYELLHNAIRSGADICRGNYYFVDYVKNNQLTNAGITDDIDIAEHNTYLNPNVWGSIYRKNIFDRTKIRMPQIVMEDLAVFPLLLLSANRVISISKPLYYYQINVGTSVMDNLENVRFLPEAVSYMLSEAKRLDIYDCQKKLFFDLVMDHYRGALEGRASKLSAEKYKEIEAMFKLSLEINFPEFFCDFSAWIFGSYNLCRIYSHCGKNQLVPFKLENENLKRYYGFSSISVITKQKERYVLDKNITDNLMRQDMIIKEKERSFWDINISKEEFLILDLLEERYDLLEFEEGDIVTKSETYNDFFSNYKIISCYERYISGQWRNDLSCFAKLLTKKILPNHIIMVENYLTPKYIDGDREGYWYDVTAINNILKEFYGFMKEIIPDMNVISLPMEYFYTDKRLKYGYAPSYMNESAYTELAQRISMLVNRIKHGSEYYQ
;
A
#
# COMPACT_ATOMS: atom_id res chain seq x y z
N MET A 1 -12.39 -20.68 -26.38
CA MET A 1 -12.27 -19.38 -27.08
C MET A 1 -11.30 -19.45 -28.26
N HIS A 2 -10.17 -20.16 -28.14
CA HIS A 2 -9.20 -20.39 -29.24
C HIS A 2 -9.80 -21.09 -30.50
N ASP A 3 -10.82 -21.95 -30.34
CA ASP A 3 -11.48 -22.67 -31.44
C ASP A 3 -12.61 -21.89 -32.14
N LEU A 4 -13.08 -20.78 -31.56
CA LEU A 4 -14.09 -19.92 -32.19
C LEU A 4 -13.50 -19.01 -33.27
N TRP A 5 -12.17 -18.87 -33.31
CA TRP A 5 -11.46 -17.94 -34.21
C TRP A 5 -11.25 -18.48 -35.63
N LYS A 6 -11.20 -19.81 -35.83
CA LYS A 6 -11.03 -20.40 -37.17
C LYS A 6 -12.29 -20.34 -38.06
N LYS A 7 -13.41 -19.81 -37.57
CA LYS A 7 -14.73 -19.97 -38.23
C LYS A 7 -15.44 -18.69 -38.69
N ARG A 8 -14.78 -17.52 -38.73
CA ARG A 8 -15.35 -16.32 -39.38
C ARG A 8 -14.40 -15.72 -40.42
N GLU A 9 -14.67 -16.11 -41.66
CA GLU A 9 -14.51 -15.39 -42.93
C GLU A 9 -13.15 -14.78 -43.30
N GLY A 10 -12.38 -15.54 -44.08
CA GLY A 10 -12.10 -15.17 -45.48
C GLY A 10 -11.00 -14.14 -45.80
N ILE A 11 -10.32 -13.56 -44.82
CA ILE A 11 -9.18 -12.64 -45.08
C ILE A 11 -7.93 -13.22 -44.38
N ALA A 12 -6.85 -13.40 -45.13
CA ALA A 12 -5.58 -13.87 -44.58
C ALA A 12 -5.06 -12.91 -43.49
N SER A 13 -4.48 -13.46 -42.41
CA SER A 13 -3.85 -12.72 -41.31
C SER A 13 -2.84 -11.66 -41.79
N ASP A 14 -2.25 -11.89 -42.96
CA ASP A 14 -1.15 -11.12 -43.52
C ASP A 14 -1.61 -9.78 -44.14
N MET A 15 -2.92 -9.48 -44.14
CA MET A 15 -3.50 -8.25 -44.69
C MET A 15 -3.96 -7.24 -43.62
N ARG A 16 -3.64 -7.44 -42.33
CA ARG A 16 -4.08 -6.55 -41.24
C ARG A 16 -2.91 -6.05 -40.41
N VAL A 17 -2.91 -4.77 -40.07
CA VAL A 17 -1.89 -4.13 -39.21
C VAL A 17 -2.32 -4.28 -37.75
N PRO A 18 -1.60 -5.08 -36.93
CA PRO A 18 -1.92 -5.24 -35.51
C PRO A 18 -1.39 -4.06 -34.69
N ILE A 19 -2.32 -3.31 -34.11
CA ILE A 19 -2.04 -2.24 -33.15
C ILE A 19 -2.38 -2.76 -31.76
N VAL A 20 -1.51 -2.54 -30.79
CA VAL A 20 -1.72 -2.91 -29.38
C VAL A 20 -1.68 -1.65 -28.53
N MET A 21 -2.66 -1.49 -27.65
CA MET A 21 -2.77 -0.35 -26.74
C MET A 21 -3.12 -0.85 -25.34
N ALA A 22 -2.67 -0.18 -24.29
CA ALA A 22 -3.10 -0.45 -22.92
C ALA A 22 -4.07 0.64 -22.45
N SER A 23 -5.21 0.26 -21.89
CA SER A 23 -6.20 1.22 -21.40
C SER A 23 -6.98 0.67 -20.20
N ASP A 24 -7.52 1.58 -19.39
CA ASP A 24 -8.53 1.32 -18.35
C ASP A 24 -9.70 2.30 -18.51
N TYR A 25 -10.63 2.34 -17.55
CA TYR A 25 -11.75 3.30 -17.55
C TYR A 25 -11.30 4.77 -17.52
N ASN A 26 -10.16 5.08 -16.90
CA ASN A 26 -9.65 6.46 -16.80
C ASN A 26 -8.97 6.90 -18.10
N TYR A 27 -8.34 5.96 -18.80
CA TYR A 27 -7.59 6.20 -20.03
C TYR A 27 -8.36 5.89 -21.31
N LEU A 28 -9.56 5.30 -21.23
CA LEU A 28 -10.38 4.99 -22.39
C LEU A 28 -10.65 6.23 -23.24
N PHE A 29 -10.92 7.36 -22.59
CA PHE A 29 -11.26 8.61 -23.27
C PHE A 29 -10.15 9.15 -24.18
N PRO A 30 -8.92 9.40 -23.68
CA PRO A 30 -7.82 9.78 -24.56
C PRO A 30 -7.44 8.68 -25.56
N THR A 31 -7.59 7.40 -25.19
CA THR A 31 -7.32 6.27 -26.10
C THR A 31 -8.22 6.31 -27.34
N CYS A 32 -9.50 6.66 -27.15
CA CYS A 32 -10.43 6.83 -28.27
C CYS A 32 -10.03 7.95 -29.22
N VAL A 33 -9.53 9.08 -28.71
CA VAL A 33 -9.04 10.18 -29.54
C VAL A 33 -7.77 9.78 -30.30
N THR A 34 -6.87 9.03 -29.65
CA THR A 34 -5.70 8.44 -30.31
C THR A 34 -6.12 7.55 -31.49
N ILE A 35 -7.08 6.65 -31.27
CA ILE A 35 -7.62 5.75 -32.30
C ILE A 35 -8.24 6.54 -33.46
N VAL A 36 -9.05 7.56 -33.19
CA VAL A 36 -9.64 8.39 -34.26
C VAL A 36 -8.56 9.09 -35.07
N SER A 37 -7.57 9.70 -34.41
CA SER A 37 -6.46 10.35 -35.12
C SER A 37 -5.67 9.37 -36.00
N LEU A 38 -5.45 8.13 -35.53
CA LEU A 38 -4.84 7.07 -36.32
C LEU A 38 -5.66 6.76 -37.58
N LEU A 39 -6.96 6.50 -37.41
CA LEU A 39 -7.83 6.07 -38.51
C LEU A 39 -8.02 7.16 -39.57
N GLU A 40 -8.05 8.43 -39.18
CA GLU A 40 -8.24 9.55 -40.11
C GLU A 40 -6.97 9.94 -40.87
N ASN A 41 -5.79 9.61 -40.35
CA ASN A 41 -4.51 9.93 -41.00
C ASN A 41 -3.87 8.73 -41.70
N SER A 42 -4.44 7.54 -41.58
CA SER A 42 -4.00 6.34 -42.28
C SER A 42 -4.82 6.10 -43.55
N SER A 43 -4.26 5.36 -44.51
CA SER A 43 -5.01 4.95 -45.70
C SER A 43 -6.28 4.17 -45.34
N SER A 44 -7.40 4.50 -46.00
CA SER A 44 -8.67 3.77 -45.84
C SER A 44 -8.61 2.32 -46.34
N ASP A 45 -7.62 2.00 -47.17
CA ASP A 45 -7.38 0.64 -47.67
C ASP A 45 -6.64 -0.23 -46.65
N THR A 46 -6.02 0.37 -45.62
CA THR A 46 -5.34 -0.34 -44.54
C THR A 46 -6.36 -0.87 -43.54
N LEU A 47 -6.34 -2.19 -43.31
CA LEU A 47 -7.18 -2.85 -42.31
C LEU A 47 -6.43 -2.95 -40.96
N PHE A 48 -6.99 -2.36 -39.91
CA PHE A 48 -6.42 -2.37 -38.57
C PHE A 48 -7.09 -3.39 -37.66
N CYS A 49 -6.29 -4.15 -36.92
CA CYS A 49 -6.75 -4.91 -35.75
C CYS A 49 -6.18 -4.25 -34.49
N ILE A 50 -7.06 -3.59 -33.73
CA ILE A 50 -6.69 -2.90 -32.49
C ILE A 50 -6.97 -3.82 -31.30
N TYR A 51 -5.91 -4.18 -30.59
CA TYR A 51 -5.94 -5.03 -29.42
C TYR A 51 -5.74 -4.19 -28.16
N ILE A 52 -6.74 -4.17 -27.26
CA ILE A 52 -6.68 -3.44 -25.99
C ILE A 52 -6.23 -4.39 -24.88
N LEU A 53 -5.02 -4.20 -24.38
CA LEU A 53 -4.50 -4.84 -23.18
C LEU A 53 -5.25 -4.31 -21.96
N VAL A 54 -5.91 -5.22 -21.24
CA VAL A 54 -6.76 -4.87 -20.09
C VAL A 54 -6.60 -5.87 -18.94
N ASP A 55 -6.87 -5.43 -17.72
CA ASP A 55 -7.19 -6.35 -16.62
C ASP A 55 -8.39 -7.22 -17.04
N PRO A 56 -8.39 -8.54 -16.79
CA PRO A 56 -9.53 -9.41 -17.09
C PRO A 56 -10.87 -8.88 -16.61
N LYS A 57 -10.93 -8.12 -15.51
CA LYS A 57 -12.16 -7.52 -14.98
C LYS A 57 -12.70 -6.34 -15.80
N ASN A 58 -11.87 -5.75 -16.66
CA ASN A 58 -12.18 -4.57 -17.49
C ASN A 58 -12.53 -4.96 -18.94
N VAL A 59 -12.69 -6.24 -19.25
CA VAL A 59 -13.16 -6.67 -20.57
C VAL A 59 -14.59 -6.14 -20.78
N GLY A 60 -14.79 -5.37 -21.86
CA GLY A 60 -16.06 -4.71 -22.16
C GLY A 60 -16.27 -3.34 -21.50
N MET A 61 -15.20 -2.70 -21.01
CA MET A 61 -15.23 -1.37 -20.39
C MET A 61 -15.57 -0.20 -21.35
N ASP A 62 -15.75 -0.45 -22.65
CA ASP A 62 -15.80 0.60 -23.66
C ASP A 62 -17.15 1.33 -23.75
N ASP A 63 -18.17 0.89 -23.00
CA ASP A 63 -19.52 1.46 -23.00
C ASP A 63 -20.10 1.66 -24.43
N GLY A 64 -19.73 0.78 -25.35
CA GLY A 64 -20.17 0.81 -26.75
C GLY A 64 -19.45 1.81 -27.66
N VAL A 65 -18.44 2.55 -27.17
CA VAL A 65 -17.69 3.49 -28.03
C VAL A 65 -16.91 2.78 -29.13
N PHE A 66 -16.35 1.59 -28.89
CA PHE A 66 -15.63 0.85 -29.93
C PHE A 66 -16.59 0.36 -31.03
N ALA A 67 -17.81 -0.02 -30.65
CA ALA A 67 -18.86 -0.34 -31.62
C ALA A 67 -19.25 0.88 -32.45
N ALA A 68 -19.36 2.06 -31.84
CA ALA A 68 -19.65 3.31 -32.54
C ALA A 68 -18.52 3.72 -33.50
N ILE A 69 -17.25 3.55 -33.10
CA ILE A 69 -16.08 3.77 -33.97
C ILE A 69 -16.11 2.78 -35.14
N THR A 70 -16.35 1.50 -34.90
CA THR A 70 -16.45 0.48 -35.96
C THR A 70 -17.59 0.75 -36.94
N ALA A 71 -18.68 1.37 -36.47
CA ALA A 71 -19.79 1.77 -37.34
C ALA A 71 -19.42 2.96 -38.24
N LYS A 72 -18.55 3.87 -37.78
CA LYS A 72 -18.08 5.03 -38.56
C LYS A 72 -16.90 4.69 -39.48
N TYR A 73 -15.97 3.85 -39.03
CA TYR A 73 -14.76 3.47 -39.75
C TYR A 73 -14.78 1.96 -40.04
N SER A 74 -14.94 1.58 -41.31
CA SER A 74 -15.08 0.18 -41.72
C SER A 74 -13.77 -0.61 -41.76
N ASN A 75 -12.63 0.06 -41.63
CA ASN A 75 -11.29 -0.50 -41.75
C ASN A 75 -10.63 -0.82 -40.40
N VAL A 76 -11.41 -0.90 -39.31
CA VAL A 76 -10.91 -1.25 -37.97
C VAL A 76 -11.72 -2.39 -37.34
N THR A 77 -11.05 -3.19 -36.52
CA THR A 77 -11.71 -4.18 -35.66
C THR A 77 -11.04 -4.19 -34.29
N PHE A 78 -11.84 -4.23 -33.22
CA PHE A 78 -11.37 -4.20 -31.84
C PHE A 78 -11.39 -5.58 -31.18
N TYR A 79 -10.37 -5.84 -30.37
CA TYR A 79 -10.26 -7.04 -29.54
C TYR A 79 -9.74 -6.68 -28.15
N TYR A 80 -10.26 -7.34 -27.12
CA TYR A 80 -9.66 -7.30 -25.79
C TYR A 80 -8.60 -8.38 -25.66
N LEU A 81 -7.40 -8.01 -25.19
CA LEU A 81 -6.36 -8.92 -24.75
C LEU A 81 -6.27 -8.86 -23.23
N PRO A 82 -7.05 -9.69 -22.50
CA PRO A 82 -6.93 -9.76 -21.05
C PRO A 82 -5.54 -10.27 -20.66
N ILE A 83 -4.83 -9.52 -19.82
CA ILE A 83 -3.51 -9.91 -19.34
C ILE A 83 -3.57 -11.10 -18.37
N ASP A 84 -2.51 -11.92 -18.33
CA ASP A 84 -2.37 -12.95 -17.30
C ASP A 84 -1.88 -12.30 -16.01
N LEU A 85 -2.74 -12.21 -14.99
CA LEU A 85 -2.36 -11.68 -13.68
C LEU A 85 -1.32 -12.56 -12.97
N ASN A 86 -1.24 -13.86 -13.29
CA ASN A 86 -0.23 -14.74 -12.69
C ASN A 86 1.18 -14.45 -13.22
N PHE A 87 1.29 -13.86 -14.42
CA PHE A 87 2.56 -13.39 -14.98
C PHE A 87 3.35 -12.54 -14.00
N TYR A 88 2.64 -11.76 -13.18
CA TYR A 88 3.22 -10.88 -12.17
C TYR A 88 3.20 -11.44 -10.75
N LYS A 89 2.47 -12.51 -10.43
CA LYS A 89 2.45 -13.11 -9.08
C LYS A 89 3.75 -13.85 -8.74
N GLU A 90 4.40 -14.41 -9.75
CA GLU A 90 5.68 -15.11 -9.60
C GLU A 90 6.86 -14.14 -9.38
N VAL A 91 6.63 -12.85 -9.61
CA VAL A 91 7.59 -11.78 -9.40
C VAL A 91 7.12 -11.00 -8.19
N GLN A 92 7.93 -10.83 -7.15
CA GLN A 92 7.58 -9.92 -6.05
C GLN A 92 7.46 -8.52 -6.62
N LEU A 93 6.25 -8.08 -6.97
CA LEU A 93 5.98 -6.70 -7.32
C LEU A 93 6.15 -5.90 -6.03
N GLY A 94 7.28 -5.21 -5.87
CA GLY A 94 7.53 -4.29 -4.77
C GLY A 94 6.61 -3.06 -4.83
N ASN A 95 7.08 -1.90 -4.38
CA ASN A 95 6.37 -0.62 -4.41
C ASN A 95 6.15 -0.08 -5.85
N ILE A 96 5.42 -0.80 -6.68
CA ILE A 96 5.14 -0.43 -8.07
C ILE A 96 3.88 0.43 -8.15
N SER A 97 3.94 1.48 -8.97
CA SER A 97 2.89 2.50 -9.15
C SER A 97 1.56 1.95 -9.69
N SER A 98 1.61 0.96 -10.59
CA SER A 98 0.46 0.17 -11.09
C SER A 98 0.93 -1.01 -11.94
N VAL A 99 0.26 -2.17 -11.84
CA VAL A 99 0.51 -3.33 -12.72
C VAL A 99 0.23 -2.98 -14.19
N ALA A 100 -0.64 -1.99 -14.46
CA ALA A 100 -1.00 -1.55 -15.81
C ALA A 100 0.20 -1.06 -16.64
N SER A 101 1.21 -0.47 -15.99
CA SER A 101 2.43 -0.02 -16.67
C SER A 101 3.17 -1.18 -17.35
N TYR A 102 3.06 -2.39 -16.81
CA TYR A 102 3.79 -3.57 -17.29
C TYR A 102 3.04 -4.41 -18.32
N TYR A 103 1.81 -4.03 -18.72
CA TYR A 103 0.97 -4.86 -19.60
C TYR A 103 1.65 -5.15 -20.95
N ARG A 104 2.42 -4.20 -21.48
CA ARG A 104 3.09 -4.35 -22.79
C ARG A 104 4.17 -5.45 -22.81
N LEU A 105 4.70 -5.86 -21.66
CA LEU A 105 5.65 -6.96 -21.57
C LEU A 105 5.00 -8.34 -21.86
N GLN A 106 3.67 -8.43 -21.86
CA GLN A 106 2.96 -9.68 -22.20
C GLN A 106 2.60 -9.81 -23.69
N ILE A 107 2.87 -8.79 -24.52
CA ILE A 107 2.48 -8.78 -25.93
C ILE A 107 3.02 -10.01 -26.67
N VAL A 108 4.28 -10.37 -26.43
CA VAL A 108 4.94 -11.49 -27.10
C VAL A 108 4.24 -12.82 -26.81
N SER A 109 3.74 -13.01 -25.58
CA SER A 109 3.03 -14.22 -25.17
C SER A 109 1.55 -14.23 -25.58
N LEU A 110 0.92 -13.05 -25.68
CA LEU A 110 -0.51 -12.91 -25.95
C LEU A 110 -0.83 -12.84 -27.44
N LEU A 111 0.10 -12.34 -28.27
CA LEU A 111 -0.11 -12.08 -29.69
C LEU A 111 0.77 -13.01 -30.56
N ASN A 112 0.43 -14.30 -30.55
CA ASN A 112 1.26 -15.36 -31.17
C ASN A 112 1.10 -15.47 -32.68
N GLU A 113 0.00 -14.96 -33.22
CA GLU A 113 -0.37 -15.09 -34.63
C GLU A 113 0.30 -14.05 -35.55
N TYR A 114 0.98 -13.05 -34.99
CA TYR A 114 1.69 -12.02 -35.76
C TYR A 114 3.20 -12.07 -35.54
N ASP A 115 3.96 -11.78 -36.60
CA ASP A 115 5.42 -11.63 -36.55
C ASP A 115 5.87 -10.24 -36.09
N ARG A 116 4.99 -9.24 -36.19
CA ARG A 116 5.25 -7.85 -35.84
C ARG A 116 3.97 -7.17 -35.36
N CYS A 117 4.09 -6.22 -34.44
CA CYS A 117 2.99 -5.31 -34.10
C CYS A 117 3.48 -3.90 -33.76
N LEU A 118 2.57 -2.93 -33.81
CA LEU A 118 2.78 -1.60 -33.26
C LEU A 118 2.16 -1.54 -31.86
N PHE A 119 2.90 -1.00 -30.91
CA PHE A 119 2.37 -0.61 -29.61
C PHE A 119 2.26 0.92 -29.55
N LEU A 120 1.11 1.41 -29.09
CA LEU A 120 0.80 2.83 -28.96
C LEU A 120 0.19 3.11 -27.58
N ASP A 121 0.71 4.11 -26.87
CA ASP A 121 0.06 4.63 -25.65
C ASP A 121 -1.29 5.30 -26.00
N GLY A 122 -2.17 5.40 -25.00
CA GLY A 122 -3.52 5.95 -25.16
C GLY A 122 -3.60 7.48 -25.17
N ASP A 123 -2.49 8.20 -24.99
CA ASP A 123 -2.42 9.66 -24.90
C ASP A 123 -1.60 10.29 -26.03
N LEU A 124 -1.88 9.84 -27.26
CA LEU A 124 -1.24 10.31 -28.48
C LEU A 124 -2.23 11.05 -29.39
N VAL A 125 -1.67 11.82 -30.33
CA VAL A 125 -2.36 12.26 -31.55
C VAL A 125 -1.47 11.92 -32.73
N ILE A 126 -2.01 11.17 -33.69
CA ILE A 126 -1.30 10.68 -34.88
C ILE A 126 -1.73 11.52 -36.08
N ASN A 127 -0.77 12.19 -36.71
CA ASN A 127 -0.93 13.09 -37.86
C ASN A 127 -0.22 12.54 -39.11
N CYS A 128 -0.01 11.23 -39.19
CA CYS A 128 0.66 10.57 -40.29
C CYS A 128 0.05 9.19 -40.58
N ASP A 129 0.40 8.61 -41.72
CA ASP A 129 0.02 7.23 -42.02
C ASP A 129 0.88 6.28 -41.20
N ILE A 130 0.28 5.64 -40.20
CA ILE A 130 1.01 4.85 -39.20
C ILE A 130 1.69 3.61 -39.80
N THR A 131 1.29 3.19 -41.00
CA THR A 131 1.93 2.05 -41.68
C THR A 131 3.40 2.33 -42.00
N GLU A 132 3.80 3.60 -42.11
CA GLU A 132 5.20 3.97 -42.31
C GLU A 132 6.11 3.52 -41.14
N LEU A 133 5.57 3.45 -39.90
CA LEU A 133 6.27 2.85 -38.76
C LEU A 133 6.21 1.32 -38.82
N PHE A 134 5.06 0.76 -39.19
CA PHE A 134 4.88 -0.69 -39.25
C PHE A 134 5.82 -1.34 -40.27
N ASP A 135 6.05 -0.70 -41.40
CA ASP A 135 6.85 -1.20 -42.51
C ASP A 135 8.35 -0.92 -42.38
N ILE A 136 8.79 -0.31 -41.27
CA ILE A 136 10.20 0.06 -41.12
C ILE A 136 11.12 -1.18 -41.16
N ASP A 137 12.27 -1.04 -41.80
CA ASP A 137 13.31 -2.06 -41.78
C ASP A 137 14.00 -2.08 -40.41
N MET A 138 13.62 -3.07 -39.61
CA MET A 138 14.20 -3.32 -38.28
C MET A 138 15.40 -4.27 -38.34
N GLN A 139 15.78 -4.79 -39.51
CA GLN A 139 16.80 -5.84 -39.65
C GLN A 139 16.53 -7.00 -38.65
N ASP A 140 17.55 -7.40 -37.87
CA ASP A 140 17.47 -8.39 -36.79
C ASP A 140 17.28 -7.77 -35.40
N ASN A 141 16.80 -6.53 -35.31
CA ASN A 141 16.50 -5.86 -34.04
C ASN A 141 15.15 -6.30 -33.46
N TYR A 142 15.05 -6.20 -32.14
CA TYR A 142 13.90 -6.66 -31.37
C TYR A 142 12.78 -5.64 -31.34
N VAL A 143 13.14 -4.37 -31.20
CA VAL A 143 12.19 -3.25 -31.13
C VAL A 143 12.67 -2.06 -31.94
N ALA A 144 11.74 -1.23 -32.37
CA ALA A 144 12.02 0.10 -32.90
C ALA A 144 11.27 1.14 -32.07
N GLY A 145 11.93 2.26 -31.74
CA GLY A 145 11.35 3.32 -30.92
C GLY A 145 12.06 4.65 -31.12
N VAL A 146 11.43 5.72 -30.64
CA VAL A 146 12.00 7.07 -30.71
C VAL A 146 12.81 7.34 -29.44
N ARG A 147 13.97 8.00 -29.58
CA ARG A 147 14.76 8.43 -28.41
C ARG A 147 13.90 9.22 -27.41
N ASP A 148 13.97 8.86 -26.14
CA ASP A 148 13.12 9.48 -25.11
C ASP A 148 13.47 10.95 -24.94
N MET A 149 12.55 11.85 -25.33
CA MET A 149 12.81 13.29 -25.30
C MET A 149 13.10 13.81 -23.90
N GLY A 150 12.42 13.29 -22.88
CA GLY A 150 12.68 13.66 -21.49
C GLY A 150 14.10 13.30 -21.04
N MET A 151 14.57 12.09 -21.38
CA MET A 151 15.94 11.65 -21.07
C MET A 151 16.98 12.43 -21.89
N GLN A 152 16.71 12.69 -23.17
CA GLN A 152 17.70 13.30 -24.08
C GLN A 152 17.83 14.82 -23.95
N CYS A 153 16.87 15.52 -23.33
CA CYS A 153 16.91 16.99 -23.23
C CYS A 153 17.90 17.54 -22.19
N GLY A 154 18.60 16.69 -21.42
CA GLY A 154 19.62 17.18 -20.49
C GLY A 154 20.76 16.20 -20.28
N LYS A 155 22.01 16.67 -20.43
CA LYS A 155 23.17 16.06 -19.74
C LYS A 155 23.14 16.43 -18.25
N SER A 156 21.97 16.30 -17.63
CA SER A 156 21.85 16.51 -16.19
C SER A 156 22.47 15.31 -15.47
N PRO A 157 22.87 15.45 -14.20
CA PRO A 157 23.34 14.32 -13.40
C PRO A 157 22.37 13.13 -13.43
N PHE A 158 21.07 13.39 -13.61
CA PHE A 158 20.04 12.36 -13.74
C PHE A 158 20.25 11.44 -14.94
N TYR A 159 20.68 11.94 -16.11
CA TYR A 159 20.94 11.11 -17.30
C TYR A 159 22.04 10.08 -17.06
N THR A 160 23.20 10.54 -16.58
CA THR A 160 24.35 9.69 -16.29
C THR A 160 24.12 8.78 -15.08
N GLU A 161 23.36 9.26 -14.09
CA GLU A 161 22.93 8.47 -12.94
C GLU A 161 21.99 7.33 -13.38
N HIS A 162 21.02 7.63 -14.23
CA HIS A 162 20.03 6.67 -14.70
C HIS A 162 20.69 5.56 -15.52
N ALA A 163 21.55 5.90 -16.48
CA ALA A 163 22.33 4.93 -17.26
C ALA A 163 23.06 3.93 -16.35
N ARG A 164 23.79 4.46 -15.37
CA ARG A 164 24.55 3.65 -14.40
C ARG A 164 23.63 2.80 -13.54
N ARG A 165 22.49 3.36 -13.09
CA ARG A 165 21.52 2.68 -12.23
C ARG A 165 20.89 1.48 -12.92
N ILE A 166 20.59 1.61 -14.21
CA ILE A 166 19.97 0.52 -14.99
C ILE A 166 20.99 -0.40 -15.66
N GLY A 167 22.28 -0.09 -15.54
CA GLY A 167 23.37 -0.92 -16.03
C GLY A 167 23.71 -0.72 -17.51
N LEU A 168 23.22 0.35 -18.14
CA LEU A 168 23.59 0.73 -19.51
C LEU A 168 24.87 1.58 -19.53
N LYS A 169 25.64 1.44 -20.61
CA LYS A 169 26.88 2.21 -20.81
C LYS A 169 26.59 3.71 -20.98
N ASP A 170 25.56 4.01 -21.75
CA ASP A 170 25.03 5.34 -22.05
C ASP A 170 23.54 5.17 -22.40
N LEU A 171 22.81 6.27 -22.61
CA LEU A 171 21.40 6.25 -23.00
C LEU A 171 21.23 6.71 -24.46
N ASP A 172 22.24 6.61 -25.30
CA ASP A 172 22.20 7.16 -26.67
C ASP A 172 21.22 6.39 -27.57
N SER A 173 21.00 5.11 -27.26
CA SER A 173 19.99 4.23 -27.87
C SER A 173 18.72 4.09 -27.05
N TYR A 174 18.58 4.82 -25.94
CA TYR A 174 17.44 4.69 -25.03
C TYR A 174 16.18 5.32 -25.64
N VAL A 175 15.12 4.52 -25.80
CA VAL A 175 13.87 4.90 -26.46
C VAL A 175 12.71 5.00 -25.48
N ASN A 176 11.77 5.88 -25.79
CA ASN A 176 10.49 5.97 -25.08
C ASN A 176 9.60 4.77 -25.45
N ALA A 177 8.85 4.24 -24.47
CA ALA A 177 8.01 3.06 -24.64
C ALA A 177 6.62 3.35 -25.23
N GLY A 178 6.23 4.62 -25.42
CA GLY A 178 4.87 4.98 -25.83
C GLY A 178 4.55 4.85 -27.31
N VAL A 179 5.58 4.76 -28.17
CA VAL A 179 5.44 4.48 -29.61
C VAL A 179 6.51 3.48 -30.00
N MET A 180 6.12 2.22 -30.22
CA MET A 180 7.06 1.13 -30.48
C MET A 180 6.61 0.19 -31.59
N VAL A 181 7.57 -0.30 -32.38
CA VAL A 181 7.38 -1.47 -33.25
C VAL A 181 8.03 -2.67 -32.58
N PHE A 182 7.26 -3.73 -32.33
CA PHE A 182 7.76 -4.98 -31.77
C PHE A 182 7.98 -6.01 -32.88
N ASN A 183 9.20 -6.55 -33.00
CA ASN A 183 9.51 -7.71 -33.84
C ASN A 183 9.23 -8.99 -33.05
N LEU A 184 7.94 -9.36 -32.96
CA LEU A 184 7.47 -10.48 -32.15
C LEU A 184 8.13 -11.80 -32.54
N LYS A 185 8.43 -12.00 -33.83
CA LYS A 185 9.18 -13.17 -34.29
C LYS A 185 10.56 -13.25 -33.64
N LYS A 186 11.34 -12.17 -33.72
CA LYS A 186 12.69 -12.13 -33.12
C LYS A 186 12.66 -12.22 -31.59
N LEU A 187 11.68 -11.57 -30.95
CA LEU A 187 11.48 -11.65 -29.52
C LEU A 187 11.13 -13.07 -29.03
N ARG A 188 10.33 -13.82 -29.81
CA ARG A 188 10.06 -15.25 -29.56
C ARG A 188 11.29 -16.12 -29.82
N GLU A 189 12.02 -15.90 -30.92
CA GLU A 189 13.28 -16.60 -31.22
C GLU A 189 14.32 -16.42 -30.10
N ALA A 190 14.31 -15.26 -29.43
CA ALA A 190 15.19 -14.93 -28.31
C ALA A 190 14.69 -15.40 -26.93
N ASP A 191 13.50 -16.01 -26.85
CA ASP A 191 12.84 -16.38 -25.59
C ASP A 191 12.81 -15.21 -24.59
N ILE A 192 12.33 -14.04 -25.03
CA ILE A 192 12.40 -12.79 -24.23
C ILE A 192 11.51 -12.81 -22.99
N THR A 193 10.42 -13.58 -22.98
CA THR A 193 9.39 -13.50 -21.93
C THR A 193 9.92 -13.88 -20.54
N PRO A 194 10.68 -14.98 -20.36
CA PRO A 194 11.38 -15.26 -19.11
C PRO A 194 12.40 -14.17 -18.71
N ILE A 195 13.08 -13.56 -19.68
CA ILE A 195 14.04 -12.48 -19.43
C ILE A 195 13.31 -11.29 -18.82
N TRP A 196 12.25 -10.80 -19.48
CA TRP A 196 11.44 -9.70 -18.94
C TRP A 196 10.86 -10.02 -17.57
N LYS A 197 10.36 -11.24 -17.32
CA LYS A 197 9.93 -11.66 -15.97
C LYS A 197 11.04 -11.50 -14.93
N SER A 198 12.27 -11.90 -15.27
CA SER A 198 13.43 -11.73 -14.38
C SER A 198 13.82 -10.26 -14.18
N GLU A 199 13.67 -9.42 -15.20
CA GLU A 199 13.99 -7.99 -15.12
C GLU A 199 12.98 -7.20 -14.26
N ILE A 200 11.68 -7.60 -14.25
CA ILE A 200 10.66 -6.98 -13.38
C ILE A 200 11.09 -7.04 -11.90
N ALA A 201 11.75 -8.12 -11.48
CA ALA A 201 12.24 -8.30 -10.12
C ALA A 201 13.34 -7.30 -9.70
N LYS A 202 13.92 -6.55 -10.64
CA LYS A 202 15.00 -5.58 -10.36
C LYS A 202 14.51 -4.17 -10.02
N HIS A 203 13.21 -3.91 -10.16
CA HIS A 203 12.55 -2.64 -9.78
C HIS A 203 13.21 -1.40 -10.40
N TYR A 204 13.16 -1.34 -11.72
CA TYR A 204 13.70 -0.22 -12.47
C TYR A 204 12.91 1.09 -12.24
N PRO A 205 13.55 2.28 -12.29
CA PRO A 205 12.91 3.56 -11.98
C PRO A 205 11.76 3.96 -12.90
N ILE A 206 11.79 3.56 -14.17
CA ILE A 206 10.81 3.88 -15.21
C ILE A 206 10.12 2.57 -15.67
N ASP A 207 9.94 1.65 -14.73
CA ASP A 207 9.15 0.43 -14.88
C ASP A 207 9.54 -0.38 -16.15
N ASP A 208 8.57 -0.60 -17.04
CA ASP A 208 8.67 -1.42 -18.24
C ASP A 208 9.51 -0.79 -19.35
N GLN A 209 9.58 0.55 -19.43
CA GLN A 209 10.44 1.24 -20.39
C GLN A 209 11.91 0.90 -20.15
N ASP A 210 12.35 0.90 -18.90
CA ASP A 210 13.71 0.50 -18.54
C ASP A 210 13.96 -0.98 -18.84
N ILE A 211 13.01 -1.85 -18.56
CA ILE A 211 13.12 -3.29 -18.84
C ILE A 211 13.32 -3.54 -20.34
N ILE A 212 12.54 -2.88 -21.20
CA ILE A 212 12.66 -3.03 -22.65
C ILE A 212 14.02 -2.51 -23.12
N ASN A 213 14.45 -1.33 -22.65
CA ASN A 213 15.74 -0.75 -23.05
C ASN A 213 16.94 -1.59 -22.59
N VAL A 214 16.91 -2.12 -21.36
CA VAL A 214 17.97 -3.00 -20.84
C VAL A 214 17.99 -4.33 -21.56
N SER A 215 16.82 -4.97 -21.74
CA SER A 215 16.74 -6.32 -22.33
C SER A 215 17.01 -6.33 -23.84
N CYS A 216 16.79 -5.18 -24.50
CA CYS A 216 16.99 -5.03 -25.94
C CYS A 216 18.24 -4.22 -26.28
N ASP A 217 19.15 -3.97 -25.33
CA ASP A 217 20.36 -3.18 -25.60
C ASP A 217 21.17 -3.76 -26.78
N GLY A 218 21.63 -2.88 -27.67
CA GLY A 218 22.26 -3.24 -28.93
C GLY A 218 21.33 -3.87 -29.99
N ARG A 219 20.02 -3.99 -29.72
CA ARG A 219 18.98 -4.56 -30.60
C ARG A 219 17.78 -3.62 -30.78
N ILE A 220 18.00 -2.30 -30.72
CA ILE A 220 16.98 -1.25 -30.87
C ILE A 220 17.21 -0.50 -32.19
N THR A 221 16.16 -0.39 -33.00
CA THR A 221 16.14 0.49 -34.19
C THR A 221 15.63 1.88 -33.79
N LEU A 222 16.42 2.92 -34.01
CA LEU A 222 16.01 4.29 -33.68
C LEU A 222 15.11 4.87 -34.76
N LEU A 223 13.92 5.32 -34.35
CA LEU A 223 12.96 6.04 -35.17
C LEU A 223 13.24 7.55 -35.17
N PRO A 224 12.93 8.28 -36.26
CA PRO A 224 12.98 9.73 -36.30
C PRO A 224 12.17 10.40 -35.18
N SER A 225 12.69 11.50 -34.61
CA SER A 225 12.07 12.17 -33.45
C SER A 225 10.65 12.68 -33.67
N LYS A 226 10.25 12.95 -34.91
CA LYS A 226 8.88 13.39 -35.28
C LYS A 226 7.79 12.36 -34.94
N TYR A 227 8.15 11.10 -34.72
CA TYR A 227 7.21 10.01 -34.41
C TYR A 227 6.91 9.83 -32.92
N ASN A 228 7.46 10.66 -32.03
CA ASN A 228 7.09 10.67 -30.61
C ASN A 228 7.56 11.97 -29.96
N VAL A 229 6.77 13.03 -30.11
CA VAL A 229 7.12 14.39 -29.64
C VAL A 229 6.37 14.72 -28.36
N PHE A 230 7.10 14.98 -27.27
CA PHE A 230 6.48 15.32 -25.99
C PHE A 230 6.03 16.79 -26.01
N ASN A 231 4.72 17.02 -25.89
CA ASN A 231 4.12 18.35 -25.99
C ASN A 231 4.68 19.35 -24.97
N SER A 232 4.98 18.88 -23.75
CA SER A 232 5.50 19.72 -22.66
C SER A 232 6.98 20.09 -22.83
N PHE A 233 7.74 19.37 -23.66
CA PHE A 233 9.17 19.58 -23.87
C PHE A 233 9.49 20.34 -25.17
N LEU A 234 8.63 20.27 -26.19
CA LEU A 234 8.91 20.81 -27.53
C LEU A 234 9.42 22.26 -27.56
N TYR A 235 8.98 23.10 -26.62
CA TYR A 235 9.37 24.51 -26.52
C TYR A 235 10.20 24.84 -25.26
N SER A 236 10.70 23.83 -24.56
CA SER A 236 11.51 24.06 -23.35
C SER A 236 12.94 24.49 -23.71
N ASP A 237 13.57 25.27 -22.83
CA ASP A 237 14.98 25.65 -22.99
C ASP A 237 15.89 24.40 -23.02
N ASP A 238 15.51 23.33 -22.31
CA ASP A 238 16.23 22.05 -22.29
C ASP A 238 16.24 21.38 -23.67
N PHE A 239 15.10 21.33 -24.37
CA PHE A 239 15.06 20.77 -25.74
C PHE A 239 15.80 21.67 -26.73
N ILE A 240 15.58 22.98 -26.67
CA ILE A 240 16.20 23.95 -27.59
C ILE A 240 17.72 23.94 -27.46
N SER A 241 18.24 23.79 -26.24
CA SER A 241 19.68 23.79 -25.96
C SER A 241 20.33 22.39 -26.02
N SER A 242 19.55 21.31 -26.13
CA SER A 242 20.08 19.95 -26.09
C SER A 242 20.98 19.65 -27.29
N SER A 243 22.18 19.14 -27.00
CA SER A 243 23.16 18.69 -28.00
C SER A 243 22.88 17.29 -28.57
N ASN A 244 21.88 16.58 -28.04
CA ASN A 244 21.54 15.20 -28.45
C ASN A 244 20.66 15.14 -29.71
N TYR A 245 20.12 16.30 -30.12
CA TYR A 245 19.42 16.48 -31.37
C TYR A 245 20.29 17.27 -32.35
N THR A 246 20.18 16.99 -33.64
CA THR A 246 20.82 17.86 -34.65
C THR A 246 20.07 19.18 -34.76
N GLU A 247 20.76 20.22 -35.21
CA GLU A 247 20.13 21.53 -35.44
C GLU A 247 18.98 21.44 -36.45
N ASN A 248 19.12 20.62 -37.48
CA ASN A 248 18.08 20.38 -38.47
C ASN A 248 16.84 19.71 -37.86
N GLU A 249 17.03 18.67 -37.02
CA GLU A 249 15.91 18.00 -36.35
C GLU A 249 15.16 18.95 -35.42
N ARG A 250 15.88 19.71 -34.56
CA ARG A 250 15.25 20.71 -33.68
C ARG A 250 14.47 21.74 -34.49
N ASN A 251 15.07 22.29 -35.53
CA ASN A 251 14.43 23.30 -36.37
C ASN A 251 13.24 22.74 -37.18
N SER A 252 13.23 21.46 -37.53
CA SER A 252 12.07 20.82 -38.17
C SER A 252 10.90 20.71 -37.20
N LEU A 253 11.16 20.14 -36.02
CA LEU A 253 10.14 19.96 -34.96
C LEU A 253 9.55 21.29 -34.49
N LEU A 254 10.40 22.31 -34.27
CA LEU A 254 9.96 23.66 -33.88
C LEU A 254 9.14 24.37 -34.96
N ARG A 255 9.28 23.98 -36.24
CA ARG A 255 8.46 24.47 -37.36
C ARG A 255 7.17 23.66 -37.56
N GLY A 256 6.92 22.66 -36.71
CA GLY A 256 5.68 21.87 -36.74
C GLY A 256 5.75 20.59 -37.58
N ASP A 257 6.93 20.13 -37.98
CA ASP A 257 7.11 18.82 -38.65
C ASP A 257 6.96 17.66 -37.63
N ILE A 258 5.73 17.45 -37.15
CA ILE A 258 5.40 16.53 -36.06
C ILE A 258 4.37 15.52 -36.57
N SER A 259 4.78 14.25 -36.64
CA SER A 259 3.94 13.14 -37.08
C SER A 259 3.11 12.55 -35.94
N ILE A 260 3.68 12.44 -34.73
CA ILE A 260 2.96 11.94 -33.55
C ILE A 260 3.26 12.83 -32.34
N ILE A 261 2.19 13.36 -31.74
CA ILE A 261 2.21 14.18 -30.53
C ILE A 261 1.94 13.25 -29.35
N HIS A 262 2.75 13.33 -28.30
CA HIS A 262 2.59 12.53 -27.10
C HIS A 262 2.37 13.44 -25.87
N PHE A 263 1.22 13.28 -25.22
CA PHE A 263 0.84 13.99 -23.99
C PHE A 263 1.36 13.28 -22.73
N ALA A 264 2.66 13.02 -22.68
CA ALA A 264 3.33 12.16 -21.69
C ALA A 264 3.32 12.72 -20.24
N SER A 265 3.15 14.04 -20.06
CA SER A 265 3.14 14.68 -18.74
C SER A 265 1.84 14.43 -17.98
N SER A 266 1.91 14.08 -16.69
CA SER A 266 0.70 13.90 -15.85
C SER A 266 -0.10 15.19 -15.63
N LYS A 267 0.54 16.35 -15.81
CA LYS A 267 -0.01 17.70 -15.58
C LYS A 267 -0.47 18.41 -16.86
N ASP A 268 0.18 18.13 -18.00
CA ASP A 268 -0.06 18.82 -19.27
C ASP A 268 -0.84 17.93 -20.25
N LYS A 269 -2.10 17.64 -19.91
CA LYS A 269 -2.99 16.80 -20.71
C LYS A 269 -4.21 17.59 -21.20
N PRO A 270 -4.58 17.53 -22.50
CA PRO A 270 -5.69 18.30 -23.07
C PRO A 270 -7.03 18.14 -22.33
N TRP A 271 -7.36 16.93 -21.88
CA TRP A 271 -8.57 16.60 -21.12
C TRP A 271 -8.50 16.93 -19.62
N LYS A 272 -7.40 17.52 -19.15
CA LYS A 272 -7.25 18.06 -17.79
C LYS A 272 -6.98 19.56 -17.79
N ASN A 273 -6.27 20.04 -18.81
CA ASN A 273 -5.89 21.42 -19.01
C ASN A 273 -6.00 21.75 -20.52
N PRO A 274 -7.01 22.54 -20.93
CA PRO A 274 -7.26 22.83 -22.34
C PRO A 274 -6.26 23.84 -22.90
N TYR A 275 -5.46 24.48 -22.05
CA TYR A 275 -4.44 25.46 -22.42
C TYR A 275 -3.05 24.85 -22.61
N THR A 276 -2.95 23.53 -22.51
CA THR A 276 -1.73 22.79 -22.79
C THR A 276 -1.31 22.95 -24.26
N VAL A 277 0.00 22.94 -24.49
CA VAL A 277 0.59 23.00 -25.84
C VAL A 277 0.05 21.86 -26.70
N MET A 278 -0.44 22.19 -27.91
CA MET A 278 -1.09 21.29 -28.87
C MET A 278 -2.43 20.67 -28.42
N ALA A 279 -3.08 21.22 -27.39
CA ALA A 279 -4.41 20.77 -26.98
C ALA A 279 -5.47 20.98 -28.08
N ASP A 280 -5.33 22.03 -28.88
CA ASP A 280 -6.17 22.33 -30.04
C ASP A 280 -6.20 21.17 -31.05
N VAL A 281 -5.03 20.56 -31.32
CA VAL A 281 -4.93 19.40 -32.22
C VAL A 281 -5.71 18.22 -31.64
N TRP A 282 -5.55 17.93 -30.34
CA TRP A 282 -6.29 16.86 -29.67
C TRP A 282 -7.81 17.09 -29.73
N TYR A 283 -8.26 18.32 -29.44
CA TYR A 283 -9.67 18.69 -29.51
C TYR A 283 -10.26 18.62 -30.92
N SER A 284 -9.44 18.83 -31.96
CA SER A 284 -9.91 18.70 -33.35
C SER A 284 -10.34 17.27 -33.67
N TYR A 285 -9.61 16.25 -33.19
CA TYR A 285 -9.99 14.84 -33.34
C TYR A 285 -11.09 14.40 -32.38
N LEU A 286 -11.19 15.00 -31.18
CA LEU A 286 -12.31 14.75 -30.28
C LEU A 286 -13.65 14.99 -30.99
N CYS A 287 -13.77 16.12 -31.71
CA CYS A 287 -14.98 16.49 -32.44
C CYS A 287 -15.40 15.45 -33.50
N HIS A 288 -14.50 14.55 -33.89
CA HIS A 288 -14.76 13.49 -34.85
C HIS A 288 -15.13 12.16 -34.20
N LEU A 289 -15.02 12.03 -32.87
CA LEU A 289 -15.42 10.83 -32.17
C LEU A 289 -16.94 10.60 -32.31
N PRO A 290 -17.41 9.37 -32.62
CA PRO A 290 -18.83 9.11 -32.80
C PRO A 290 -19.63 9.36 -31.52
N GLN A 291 -20.72 10.11 -31.64
CA GLN A 291 -21.59 10.44 -30.53
C GLN A 291 -22.32 9.21 -29.97
N ASN A 292 -22.24 9.03 -28.65
CA ASN A 292 -22.96 8.02 -27.89
C ASN A 292 -23.24 8.53 -26.45
N GLU A 293 -24.00 7.79 -25.66
CA GLU A 293 -24.35 8.21 -24.29
C GLU A 293 -23.10 8.44 -23.41
N TRP A 294 -22.07 7.62 -23.58
CA TRP A 294 -20.80 7.76 -22.85
C TRP A 294 -20.05 9.04 -23.21
N LEU A 295 -19.96 9.37 -24.51
CA LEU A 295 -19.27 10.56 -25.00
C LEU A 295 -20.00 11.83 -24.59
N ASN A 296 -21.33 11.84 -24.61
CA ASN A 296 -22.12 12.97 -24.12
C ASN A 296 -21.75 13.33 -22.67
N VAL A 297 -21.57 12.31 -21.81
CA VAL A 297 -21.12 12.52 -20.41
C VAL A 297 -19.70 13.07 -20.37
N LYS A 298 -18.79 12.58 -21.23
CA LYS A 298 -17.40 13.05 -21.27
C LYS A 298 -17.22 14.44 -21.89
N GLU A 299 -18.04 14.82 -22.85
CA GLU A 299 -18.02 16.18 -23.40
C GLU A 299 -18.56 17.19 -22.37
N LEU A 300 -19.57 16.82 -21.57
CA LEU A 300 -20.00 17.61 -20.42
C LEU A 300 -18.87 17.79 -19.39
N ASP A 301 -18.07 16.74 -19.13
CA ASP A 301 -16.86 16.80 -18.29
C ASP A 301 -15.77 17.75 -18.86
N LEU A 302 -15.73 17.95 -20.19
CA LEU A 302 -14.76 18.83 -20.85
C LEU A 302 -15.26 20.26 -21.01
N ASP A 303 -16.56 20.48 -21.18
CA ASP A 303 -17.15 21.80 -21.33
C ASP A 303 -17.06 22.61 -20.03
N THR A 304 -17.06 21.95 -18.87
CA THR A 304 -16.71 22.56 -17.58
C THR A 304 -15.24 23.00 -17.52
N VAL A 305 -14.35 22.35 -18.27
CA VAL A 305 -12.92 22.66 -18.37
C VAL A 305 -12.64 23.75 -19.43
N ARG A 306 -13.45 23.84 -20.50
CA ARG A 306 -13.25 24.67 -21.71
C ARG A 306 -13.64 26.15 -21.64
N LYS A 307 -14.26 26.66 -20.56
CA LYS A 307 -14.79 28.05 -20.57
C LYS A 307 -13.70 29.14 -20.39
N GLY A 308 -13.07 29.51 -21.50
CA GLY A 308 -12.16 30.65 -21.72
C GLY A 308 -11.63 30.68 -23.18
N PHE A 309 -11.05 31.81 -23.65
CA PHE A 309 -10.38 31.85 -24.97
C PHE A 309 -9.25 30.81 -25.01
N LEU A 310 -9.22 29.95 -26.04
CA LEU A 310 -8.08 29.04 -26.23
C LEU A 310 -6.83 29.88 -26.53
N LEU A 311 -5.66 29.38 -26.14
CA LEU A 311 -4.39 30.07 -26.43
C LEU A 311 -4.21 30.33 -27.94
N SER A 312 -4.72 29.43 -28.78
CA SER A 312 -4.77 29.56 -30.24
C SER A 312 -5.64 30.73 -30.71
N ASP A 313 -6.78 30.97 -30.07
CA ASP A 313 -7.66 32.10 -30.40
C ASP A 313 -6.98 33.43 -30.07
N ILE A 314 -6.29 33.49 -28.92
CA ILE A 314 -5.54 34.69 -28.54
C ILE A 314 -4.36 34.91 -29.49
N ARG A 315 -3.66 33.85 -29.91
CA ARG A 315 -2.60 33.94 -30.92
C ARG A 315 -3.13 34.47 -32.26
N ASN A 316 -4.27 33.96 -32.74
CA ASN A 316 -4.89 34.46 -33.97
C ASN A 316 -5.25 35.95 -33.89
N GLU A 317 -5.71 36.42 -32.73
CA GLU A 317 -5.97 37.85 -32.53
C GLU A 317 -4.68 38.67 -32.41
N CYS A 318 -3.60 38.11 -31.83
CA CYS A 318 -2.28 38.74 -31.82
C CYS A 318 -1.73 38.93 -33.24
N ASP A 319 -1.85 37.91 -34.10
CA ASP A 319 -1.36 37.95 -35.49
C ASP A 319 -2.11 38.98 -36.36
N LYS A 320 -3.38 39.27 -36.03
CA LYS A 320 -4.18 40.32 -36.69
C LYS A 320 -3.88 41.73 -36.17
N SER A 321 -3.16 41.84 -35.05
CA SER A 321 -2.96 43.09 -34.32
C SER A 321 -1.64 43.76 -34.72
N SER A 322 -1.63 45.09 -34.75
CA SER A 322 -0.42 45.86 -35.11
C SER A 322 0.62 45.87 -33.99
N THR A 323 0.17 45.85 -32.73
CA THR A 323 1.01 45.83 -31.54
C THR A 323 0.25 45.17 -30.39
N VAL A 324 0.90 44.26 -29.65
CA VAL A 324 0.32 43.60 -28.47
C VAL A 324 0.94 44.13 -27.17
N TYR A 325 0.09 44.51 -26.23
CA TYR A 325 0.43 44.95 -24.88
C TYR A 325 -0.01 43.91 -23.87
N ILE A 326 0.88 43.46 -22.97
CA ILE A 326 0.48 42.61 -21.84
C ILE A 326 0.33 43.46 -20.58
N TYR A 327 -0.90 43.56 -20.06
CA TYR A 327 -1.19 44.28 -18.83
C TYR A 327 -1.01 43.34 -17.62
N GLY A 328 0.16 43.43 -17.00
CA GLY A 328 0.61 42.70 -15.81
C GLY A 328 2.08 42.29 -15.92
N PHE A 329 2.89 42.51 -14.88
CA PHE A 329 4.30 42.10 -14.83
C PHE A 329 4.55 41.15 -13.64
N THR A 330 4.31 39.86 -13.86
CA THR A 330 4.36 38.80 -12.85
C THR A 330 4.80 37.47 -13.48
N LYS A 331 5.09 36.45 -12.67
CA LYS A 331 5.40 35.11 -13.18
C LYS A 331 4.33 34.54 -14.12
N SER A 332 3.05 34.81 -13.87
CA SER A 332 1.96 34.34 -14.74
C SER A 332 1.96 35.04 -16.09
N SER A 333 2.24 36.35 -16.14
CA SER A 333 2.36 37.06 -17.40
C SER A 333 3.66 36.73 -18.16
N PHE A 334 4.71 36.31 -17.46
CA PHE A 334 5.93 35.75 -18.08
C PHE A 334 5.67 34.39 -18.72
N SER A 335 5.02 33.48 -17.98
CA SER A 335 4.58 32.18 -18.48
C SER A 335 3.67 32.34 -19.70
N PHE A 336 2.71 33.25 -19.64
CA PHE A 336 1.84 33.56 -20.76
C PHE A 336 2.60 34.14 -21.96
N TYR A 337 3.51 35.09 -21.73
CA TYR A 337 4.38 35.65 -22.77
C TYR A 337 5.18 34.56 -23.49
N ASP A 338 5.76 33.61 -22.75
CA ASP A 338 6.54 32.52 -23.33
C ASP A 338 5.68 31.61 -24.22
N LYS A 339 4.40 31.44 -23.88
CA LYS A 339 3.41 30.69 -24.65
C LYS A 339 2.90 31.43 -25.90
N LEU A 340 3.06 32.75 -26.00
CA LEU A 340 2.48 33.58 -27.07
C LEU A 340 3.39 33.78 -28.30
N HIS A 341 4.66 33.38 -28.22
CA HIS A 341 5.79 33.73 -29.11
C HIS A 341 6.34 35.17 -28.93
N LYS A 342 7.66 35.32 -29.11
CA LYS A 342 8.47 36.48 -28.69
C LYS A 342 8.19 37.79 -29.47
N ASP A 343 7.71 37.70 -30.71
CA ASP A 343 7.66 38.84 -31.63
C ASP A 343 6.32 39.61 -31.61
N ALA A 344 5.29 39.05 -30.96
CA ALA A 344 3.95 39.67 -30.93
C ALA A 344 3.86 40.81 -29.88
N VAL A 345 4.58 40.70 -28.76
CA VAL A 345 4.41 41.58 -27.60
C VAL A 345 5.45 42.70 -27.57
N SER A 346 4.97 43.94 -27.63
CA SER A 346 5.85 45.12 -27.68
C SER A 346 6.23 45.68 -26.31
N CYS A 347 5.34 45.62 -25.32
CA CYS A 347 5.70 45.95 -23.95
C CYS A 347 4.74 45.34 -22.91
N PHE A 348 5.24 45.24 -21.67
CA PHE A 348 4.40 44.96 -20.50
C PHE A 348 3.91 46.28 -19.90
N ILE A 349 2.75 46.26 -19.25
CA ILE A 349 2.16 47.40 -18.54
C ILE A 349 1.81 46.97 -17.11
N ASP A 350 2.24 47.71 -16.08
CA ASP A 350 1.87 47.40 -14.69
C ASP A 350 1.71 48.70 -13.87
N ASN A 351 0.74 48.69 -12.95
CA ASN A 351 0.42 49.83 -12.10
C ASN A 351 1.49 50.02 -10.99
N ASP A 352 2.25 48.97 -10.66
CA ASP A 352 3.29 49.01 -9.62
C ASP A 352 4.56 49.71 -10.13
N VAL A 353 4.87 50.87 -9.55
CA VAL A 353 6.05 51.70 -9.87
C VAL A 353 7.35 50.92 -9.70
N ASN A 354 7.43 49.94 -8.79
CA ASN A 354 8.63 49.14 -8.56
C ASN A 354 8.93 48.13 -9.68
N LYS A 355 7.96 47.90 -10.57
CA LYS A 355 8.10 46.99 -11.71
C LYS A 355 8.39 47.73 -13.01
N GLN A 356 7.97 48.99 -13.10
CA GLN A 356 8.21 49.85 -14.25
C GLN A 356 9.73 50.04 -14.48
N GLY A 357 10.16 49.97 -15.74
CA GLY A 357 11.57 50.00 -16.14
C GLY A 357 12.31 48.66 -16.05
N LYS A 358 11.72 47.63 -15.42
CA LYS A 358 12.26 46.26 -15.51
C LYS A 358 11.91 45.63 -16.84
N SER A 359 12.68 44.64 -17.28
CA SER A 359 12.43 43.91 -18.51
C SER A 359 12.38 42.40 -18.27
N TYR A 360 11.59 41.73 -19.11
CA TYR A 360 11.53 40.27 -19.19
C TYR A 360 11.80 39.87 -20.64
N ARG A 361 12.81 39.02 -20.86
CA ARG A 361 13.28 38.60 -22.20
C ARG A 361 13.52 39.75 -23.19
N GLY A 362 13.93 40.92 -22.67
CA GLY A 362 14.21 42.14 -23.44
C GLY A 362 13.02 43.09 -23.61
N VAL A 363 11.81 42.69 -23.22
CA VAL A 363 10.60 43.51 -23.29
C VAL A 363 10.38 44.26 -21.98
N VAL A 364 10.24 45.58 -22.05
CA VAL A 364 10.20 46.47 -20.87
C VAL A 364 8.78 46.61 -20.32
N CYS A 365 8.67 46.70 -18.99
CA CYS A 365 7.45 47.08 -18.29
C CYS A 365 7.33 48.61 -18.18
N ASN A 366 6.23 49.17 -18.67
CA ASN A 366 5.94 50.60 -18.61
C ASN A 366 4.74 50.91 -17.71
N ALA A 367 4.55 52.20 -17.41
CA ALA A 367 3.39 52.68 -16.68
C ALA A 367 2.12 52.69 -17.56
N PRO A 368 0.90 52.66 -16.99
CA PRO A 368 -0.34 52.75 -17.76
C PRO A 368 -0.46 54.02 -18.60
N SER A 369 0.14 55.13 -18.16
CA SER A 369 0.21 56.38 -18.95
C SER A 369 0.98 56.23 -20.26
N PHE A 370 1.92 55.29 -20.34
CA PHE A 370 2.60 54.94 -21.58
C PHE A 370 1.65 54.21 -22.54
N LEU A 371 0.85 53.26 -22.05
CA LEU A 371 -0.15 52.57 -22.87
C LEU A 371 -1.15 53.57 -23.45
N LEU A 372 -1.73 54.41 -22.60
CA LEU A 372 -2.75 55.38 -23.01
C LEU A 372 -2.24 56.44 -23.99
N SER A 373 -0.94 56.74 -23.99
CA SER A 373 -0.35 57.73 -24.91
C SER A 373 0.12 57.12 -26.24
N ASN A 374 0.23 55.79 -26.35
CA ASN A 374 0.81 55.13 -27.53
C ASN A 374 -0.11 54.14 -28.24
N ILE A 375 -1.20 53.71 -27.60
CA ILE A 375 -2.14 52.73 -28.18
C ILE A 375 -2.89 53.27 -29.40
N ARG A 376 -3.06 52.42 -30.42
CA ARG A 376 -3.76 52.67 -31.68
C ARG A 376 -4.98 51.78 -31.83
N GLU A 377 -5.82 52.06 -32.82
CA GLU A 377 -7.11 51.39 -33.05
C GLU A 377 -7.00 49.86 -33.31
N ASN A 378 -5.89 49.41 -33.92
CA ASN A 378 -5.63 48.00 -34.24
C ASN A 378 -4.64 47.31 -33.27
N ASP A 379 -4.40 47.92 -32.12
CA ASP A 379 -3.54 47.34 -31.09
C ASP A 379 -4.38 46.52 -30.10
N LEU A 380 -3.75 45.49 -29.53
CA LEU A 380 -4.38 44.53 -28.64
C LEU A 380 -3.80 44.64 -27.23
N ILE A 381 -4.67 44.67 -26.22
CA ILE A 381 -4.30 44.61 -24.81
C ILE A 381 -4.74 43.28 -24.25
N ILE A 382 -3.79 42.50 -23.74
CA ILE A 382 -4.06 41.25 -23.04
C ILE A 382 -3.86 41.49 -21.54
N VAL A 383 -4.94 41.45 -20.79
CA VAL A 383 -4.91 41.62 -19.33
C VAL A 383 -4.61 40.28 -18.68
N VAL A 384 -3.43 40.18 -18.06
CA VAL A 384 -2.96 38.98 -17.35
C VAL A 384 -2.73 39.35 -15.87
N ALA A 385 -3.83 39.53 -15.13
CA ALA A 385 -3.81 40.02 -13.76
C ALA A 385 -4.40 39.00 -12.77
N LYS A 386 -3.69 38.75 -11.66
CA LYS A 386 -4.12 37.78 -10.62
C LYS A 386 -5.29 38.24 -9.75
N LYS A 387 -5.51 39.55 -9.58
CA LYS A 387 -6.42 40.09 -8.52
C LYS A 387 -7.43 41.16 -8.97
N SER A 388 -7.35 41.67 -10.20
CA SER A 388 -8.02 42.94 -10.57
C SER A 388 -8.27 43.14 -12.07
N ASP A 389 -8.56 42.09 -12.84
CA ASP A 389 -8.84 42.23 -14.27
C ASP A 389 -10.05 43.14 -14.53
N ASP A 390 -11.14 43.01 -13.78
CA ASP A 390 -12.30 43.90 -13.95
C ASP A 390 -11.97 45.37 -13.67
N ALA A 391 -11.18 45.65 -12.64
CA ALA A 391 -10.75 47.01 -12.31
C ALA A 391 -9.81 47.58 -13.39
N ILE A 392 -8.94 46.75 -13.97
CA ILE A 392 -8.04 47.14 -15.07
C ILE A 392 -8.85 47.37 -16.35
N ILE A 393 -9.77 46.48 -16.68
CA ILE A 393 -10.65 46.60 -17.86
C ILE A 393 -11.52 47.85 -17.72
N GLN A 394 -12.14 48.09 -16.57
CA GLN A 394 -12.91 49.32 -16.31
C GLN A 394 -12.03 50.57 -16.39
N PHE A 395 -10.79 50.52 -15.89
CA PHE A 395 -9.83 51.61 -16.06
C PHE A 395 -9.51 51.88 -17.54
N LEU A 396 -9.29 50.83 -18.35
CA LEU A 396 -9.01 50.97 -19.78
C LEU A 396 -10.22 51.54 -20.53
N LEU A 397 -11.42 51.01 -20.28
CA LEU A 397 -12.66 51.47 -20.91
C LEU A 397 -12.98 52.93 -20.54
N SER A 398 -12.82 53.31 -19.26
CA SER A 398 -13.05 54.69 -18.80
C SER A 398 -12.03 55.70 -19.34
N ASN A 399 -10.89 55.23 -19.84
CA ASN A 399 -9.88 56.04 -20.54
C ASN A 399 -9.97 55.94 -22.07
N GLY A 400 -11.09 55.45 -22.61
CA GLY A 400 -11.41 55.51 -24.04
C GLY A 400 -10.87 54.36 -24.89
N ILE A 401 -10.38 53.27 -24.28
CA ILE A 401 -9.99 52.06 -25.01
C ILE A 401 -11.23 51.26 -25.39
N ASN A 402 -11.31 50.77 -26.64
CA ASN A 402 -12.45 49.98 -27.08
C ASN A 402 -12.42 48.56 -26.48
N ARG A 403 -13.58 48.04 -26.07
CA ARG A 403 -13.68 46.68 -25.51
C ARG A 403 -13.15 45.61 -26.46
N GLY A 404 -13.31 45.79 -27.78
CA GLY A 404 -12.81 44.88 -28.80
C GLY A 404 -11.28 44.79 -28.86
N GLN A 405 -10.57 45.75 -28.26
CA GLN A 405 -9.10 45.75 -28.16
C GLN A 405 -8.59 45.05 -26.90
N ILE A 406 -9.48 44.54 -26.05
CA ILE A 406 -9.12 44.03 -24.73
C ILE A 406 -9.48 42.55 -24.61
N ILE A 407 -8.47 41.69 -24.51
CA ILE A 407 -8.62 40.29 -24.14
C ILE A 407 -8.27 40.13 -22.67
N SER A 408 -9.17 39.53 -21.88
CA SER A 408 -8.85 39.12 -20.52
C SER A 408 -8.38 37.67 -20.54
N PHE A 409 -7.18 37.42 -20.03
CA PHE A 409 -6.64 36.08 -19.88
C PHE A 409 -6.38 35.80 -18.39
N LYS A 410 -7.25 34.99 -17.80
CA LYS A 410 -7.08 34.44 -16.46
C LYS A 410 -6.58 33.01 -16.58
N GLU A 411 -5.29 32.80 -16.32
CA GLU A 411 -4.78 31.46 -16.03
C GLU A 411 -5.38 31.07 -14.67
N LYS A 412 -6.52 30.38 -14.70
CA LYS A 412 -7.22 29.92 -13.49
C LYS A 412 -6.55 28.65 -12.95
N ASP A 413 -5.28 28.76 -12.62
CA ASP A 413 -4.49 27.70 -12.01
C ASP A 413 -4.75 27.62 -10.49
N GLU A 414 -4.19 26.60 -9.83
CA GLU A 414 -4.26 26.42 -8.38
C GLU A 414 -3.79 27.67 -7.59
N GLN A 415 -2.88 28.48 -8.16
CA GLN A 415 -2.42 29.72 -7.52
C GLN A 415 -3.41 30.88 -7.66
N PHE A 416 -4.23 30.93 -8.72
CA PHE A 416 -5.28 31.93 -8.91
C PHE A 416 -6.35 31.81 -7.81
N TYR A 417 -6.89 30.61 -7.59
CA TYR A 417 -7.91 30.38 -6.56
C TYR A 417 -7.39 30.63 -5.14
N LYS A 418 -6.15 30.19 -4.86
CA LYS A 418 -5.45 30.51 -3.60
C LYS A 418 -5.25 32.01 -3.35
N SER A 419 -5.45 32.87 -4.36
CA SER A 419 -5.20 34.31 -4.27
C SER A 419 -6.46 35.20 -4.15
N LEU A 420 -7.65 34.62 -4.24
CA LEU A 420 -8.94 35.31 -4.08
C LEU A 420 -9.22 35.66 -2.60
N ASP A 421 -9.80 36.83 -2.34
CA ASP A 421 -10.30 37.22 -1.01
C ASP A 421 -11.80 36.99 -0.87
N ASN A 422 -12.27 36.88 0.38
CA ASN A 422 -13.65 36.53 0.76
C ASN A 422 -14.75 37.40 0.10
N SER A 423 -14.47 38.64 -0.30
CA SER A 423 -15.47 39.55 -0.87
C SER A 423 -15.74 39.32 -2.36
N LYS A 424 -14.84 38.62 -3.06
CA LYS A 424 -14.95 38.34 -4.50
C LYS A 424 -15.42 36.91 -4.79
N TYR A 425 -15.56 36.07 -3.75
CA TYR A 425 -16.11 34.72 -3.86
C TYR A 425 -17.60 34.71 -4.23
N SER A 426 -18.38 35.70 -3.80
CA SER A 426 -19.82 35.76 -4.10
C SER A 426 -20.11 35.96 -5.59
N ILE A 427 -19.28 36.73 -6.30
CA ILE A 427 -19.42 36.99 -7.74
C ILE A 427 -19.07 35.74 -8.55
N VAL A 428 -18.00 35.03 -8.15
CA VAL A 428 -17.61 33.76 -8.77
C VAL A 428 -18.66 32.66 -8.53
N LEU A 429 -19.34 32.69 -7.38
CA LEU A 429 -20.46 31.82 -7.06
C LEU A 429 -21.71 32.12 -7.89
N GLU A 430 -21.97 33.39 -8.19
CA GLU A 430 -23.06 33.84 -9.07
C GLU A 430 -22.81 33.41 -10.52
N ASP A 431 -21.56 33.49 -10.99
CA ASP A 431 -21.15 32.99 -12.31
C ASP A 431 -21.32 31.47 -12.42
N ILE A 432 -20.90 30.72 -11.40
CA ILE A 432 -21.09 29.26 -11.32
C ILE A 432 -22.58 28.88 -11.24
N TYR A 433 -23.39 29.66 -10.51
CA TYR A 433 -24.84 29.47 -10.41
C TYR A 433 -25.54 29.71 -11.75
N ASN A 434 -25.24 30.81 -12.45
CA ASN A 434 -25.82 31.10 -13.76
C ASN A 434 -25.45 30.04 -14.80
N GLU A 435 -24.26 29.43 -14.69
CA GLU A 435 -23.84 28.32 -15.55
C GLU A 435 -24.55 26.98 -15.26
N ILE A 436 -25.08 26.80 -14.04
CA ILE A 436 -25.78 25.57 -13.61
C ILE A 436 -27.30 25.72 -13.74
N ASP A 437 -27.88 26.89 -13.44
CA ASP A 437 -29.33 27.17 -13.49
C ASP A 437 -29.90 26.99 -14.91
N ASP A 438 -29.13 27.33 -15.95
CA ASP A 438 -29.48 27.07 -17.35
C ASP A 438 -29.64 25.56 -17.67
N SER A 439 -29.04 24.69 -16.86
CA SER A 439 -29.11 23.23 -17.02
C SER A 439 -30.10 22.54 -16.05
N ILE A 440 -30.45 23.18 -14.93
CA ILE A 440 -31.28 22.61 -13.87
C ILE A 440 -32.13 23.74 -13.26
N ASN A 441 -33.33 23.98 -13.81
CA ASN A 441 -34.34 24.95 -13.34
C ASN A 441 -34.56 24.90 -11.80
N LEU A 442 -33.76 25.62 -11.00
CA LEU A 442 -33.83 25.62 -9.54
C LEU A 442 -33.61 27.03 -9.01
N GLY A 443 -34.62 27.56 -8.32
CA GLY A 443 -34.57 28.90 -7.75
C GLY A 443 -33.55 29.04 -6.61
N ASN A 444 -33.06 30.27 -6.44
CA ASN A 444 -32.03 30.68 -5.49
C ASN A 444 -32.20 30.20 -4.02
N GLU A 445 -33.43 30.07 -3.51
CA GLU A 445 -33.68 29.65 -2.11
C GLU A 445 -33.49 28.14 -1.89
N ASP A 446 -33.68 27.31 -2.91
CA ASP A 446 -33.46 25.85 -2.81
C ASP A 446 -31.97 25.51 -2.91
N PHE A 447 -31.18 26.28 -3.66
CA PHE A 447 -29.74 26.08 -3.85
C PHE A 447 -28.97 26.03 -2.52
N ALA A 448 -29.20 26.96 -1.58
CA ALA A 448 -28.52 26.96 -0.27
C ALA A 448 -28.80 25.70 0.56
N LYS A 449 -29.98 25.08 0.37
CA LYS A 449 -30.35 23.81 0.98
C LYS A 449 -29.74 22.62 0.26
N TYR A 450 -29.73 22.62 -1.07
CA TYR A 450 -29.17 21.54 -1.90
C TYR A 450 -27.64 21.47 -1.83
N VAL A 451 -26.96 22.61 -1.77
CA VAL A 451 -25.51 22.75 -1.61
C VAL A 451 -25.01 22.28 -0.24
N SER A 452 -25.91 22.03 0.70
CA SER A 452 -25.56 21.46 2.01
C SER A 452 -25.58 19.93 2.06
N ASN A 453 -26.04 19.25 1.00
CA ASN A 453 -26.21 17.80 0.96
C ASN A 453 -25.04 17.10 0.26
N VAL A 454 -24.17 16.46 1.07
CA VAL A 454 -22.96 15.74 0.66
C VAL A 454 -23.23 14.66 -0.41
N GLN A 455 -24.37 13.96 -0.35
CA GLN A 455 -24.65 12.82 -1.23
C GLN A 455 -24.77 13.23 -2.71
N PHE A 456 -25.36 14.40 -2.98
CA PHE A 456 -25.51 14.95 -4.33
C PHE A 456 -24.16 15.33 -4.97
N TYR A 457 -23.21 15.83 -4.18
CA TYR A 457 -21.86 16.14 -4.65
C TYR A 457 -21.05 14.91 -5.00
N MET A 458 -21.25 13.83 -4.24
CA MET A 458 -20.53 12.57 -4.44
C MET A 458 -20.91 11.91 -5.77
N GLU A 459 -22.15 12.07 -6.23
CA GLU A 459 -22.62 11.53 -7.51
C GLU A 459 -22.08 12.29 -8.74
N LYS A 460 -21.52 13.50 -8.55
CA LYS A 460 -21.05 14.39 -9.63
C LYS A 460 -19.60 14.86 -9.46
N ALA A 461 -18.84 14.22 -8.57
CA ALA A 461 -17.52 14.66 -8.13
C ALA A 461 -16.45 14.70 -9.24
N ASP A 462 -16.60 13.92 -10.31
CA ASP A 462 -15.66 13.93 -11.44
C ASP A 462 -15.72 15.21 -12.28
N LEU A 463 -16.90 15.86 -12.34
CA LEU A 463 -17.13 17.13 -13.06
C LEU A 463 -16.50 18.36 -12.36
N LEU A 464 -16.23 18.27 -11.05
CA LEU A 464 -16.07 19.44 -10.17
C LEU A 464 -14.73 19.45 -9.39
N LYS A 465 -13.80 18.56 -9.76
CA LYS A 465 -12.62 18.14 -8.99
C LYS A 465 -11.68 19.26 -8.48
N PRO A 466 -11.32 20.30 -9.26
CA PRO A 466 -10.42 21.35 -8.78
C PRO A 466 -11.14 22.53 -8.14
N TYR A 467 -12.37 22.84 -8.58
CA TYR A 467 -13.06 24.09 -8.30
C TYR A 467 -13.80 24.10 -6.95
N TYR A 468 -14.24 22.93 -6.46
CA TYR A 468 -15.15 22.85 -5.31
C TYR A 468 -14.47 22.39 -4.01
N PHE A 469 -13.26 21.84 -4.07
CA PHE A 469 -12.46 21.64 -2.86
C PHE A 469 -12.21 22.99 -2.16
N ASP A 470 -12.08 24.06 -2.94
CA ASP A 470 -11.99 25.45 -2.46
C ASP A 470 -13.36 26.04 -2.04
N LEU A 471 -14.49 25.53 -2.52
CA LEU A 471 -15.83 25.93 -2.05
C LEU A 471 -16.21 25.27 -0.72
N TRP A 472 -15.70 24.07 -0.46
CA TRP A 472 -15.75 23.44 0.87
C TRP A 472 -14.92 24.20 1.92
N ILE A 473 -14.03 25.12 1.50
CA ILE A 473 -13.23 25.96 2.41
C ILE A 473 -14.07 27.05 3.09
N ASN A 474 -15.21 27.44 2.51
CA ASN A 474 -16.01 28.57 2.97
C ASN A 474 -17.31 28.16 3.70
N LYS A 475 -17.23 27.17 4.58
CA LYS A 475 -18.18 27.13 5.71
C LYS A 475 -17.68 28.12 6.76
N SER A 476 -18.61 28.82 7.41
CA SER A 476 -18.34 29.61 8.63
C SER A 476 -17.82 28.74 9.80
N ASN A 477 -17.78 27.41 9.63
CA ASN A 477 -17.26 26.44 10.58
C ASN A 477 -16.11 25.64 9.95
N PRO A 478 -15.06 25.33 10.74
CA PRO A 478 -13.94 24.50 10.30
C PRO A 478 -14.45 23.11 9.89
N LEU A 479 -13.85 22.49 8.86
CA LEU A 479 -14.18 21.11 8.48
C LEU A 479 -13.32 20.09 9.23
N ILE A 480 -12.03 20.38 9.41
CA ILE A 480 -11.11 19.54 10.18
C ILE A 480 -10.79 20.23 11.50
N SER A 481 -10.96 19.52 12.62
CA SER A 481 -10.42 19.92 13.91
C SER A 481 -9.15 19.13 14.20
N ILE A 482 -8.02 19.83 14.24
CA ILE A 482 -6.73 19.30 14.68
C ILE A 482 -6.68 19.42 16.20
N ILE A 483 -6.42 18.33 16.92
CA ILE A 483 -6.38 18.32 18.38
C ILE A 483 -4.96 18.03 18.84
N ILE A 484 -4.40 18.94 19.65
CA ILE A 484 -3.03 18.85 20.17
C ILE A 484 -3.05 18.90 21.71
N PRO A 485 -2.67 17.82 22.40
CA PRO A 485 -2.34 17.87 23.82
C PRO A 485 -0.93 18.46 24.01
N ALA A 486 -0.77 19.43 24.91
CA ALA A 486 0.51 20.07 25.18
C ALA A 486 0.79 20.20 26.68
N TYR A 487 1.94 19.69 27.13
CA TYR A 487 2.41 19.81 28.51
C TYR A 487 3.93 19.94 28.53
N ASN A 488 4.44 21.10 28.95
CA ASN A 488 5.87 21.41 28.99
C ASN A 488 6.61 21.17 27.65
N SER A 489 5.96 21.54 26.54
CA SER A 489 6.41 21.30 25.17
C SER A 489 7.14 22.50 24.55
N ALA A 490 7.65 23.45 25.34
CA ALA A 490 8.17 24.72 24.82
C ALA A 490 9.30 24.56 23.79
N LYS A 491 10.06 23.46 23.88
CA LYS A 491 11.18 23.15 22.97
C LYS A 491 10.74 22.66 21.59
N THR A 492 9.56 22.05 21.48
CA THR A 492 9.15 21.32 20.27
C THR A 492 7.90 21.90 19.63
N ILE A 493 7.00 22.49 20.42
CA ILE A 493 5.66 22.92 19.98
C ILE A 493 5.72 23.93 18.81
N ASN A 494 6.74 24.79 18.75
CA ASN A 494 6.92 25.72 17.63
C ASN A 494 7.08 25.02 16.27
N ARG A 495 7.79 23.88 16.23
CA ARG A 495 7.95 23.10 14.99
C ARG A 495 6.64 22.44 14.59
N CYS A 496 5.94 21.85 15.56
CA CYS A 496 4.62 21.24 15.39
C CYS A 496 3.64 22.26 14.78
N LEU A 497 3.44 23.40 15.45
CA LEU A 497 2.51 24.44 15.00
C LEU A 497 2.89 25.03 13.64
N LYS A 498 4.19 25.23 13.38
CA LYS A 498 4.67 25.69 12.07
C LYS A 498 4.39 24.69 10.95
N SER A 499 4.44 23.39 11.21
CA SER A 499 4.07 22.38 10.20
C SER A 499 2.57 22.40 9.87
N ILE A 500 1.74 22.73 10.87
CA ILE A 500 0.28 22.89 10.70
C ILE A 500 -0.06 24.19 9.97
N SER A 501 0.60 25.31 10.30
CA SER A 501 0.34 26.58 9.60
C SER A 501 0.71 26.52 8.12
N ASN A 502 1.66 25.64 7.77
CA ASN A 502 2.11 25.41 6.41
C ASN A 502 1.23 24.45 5.60
N GLN A 503 0.17 23.87 6.16
CA GLN A 503 -0.67 22.91 5.43
C GLN A 503 -1.25 23.52 4.14
N ASN A 504 -1.29 22.72 3.07
CA ASN A 504 -1.86 23.11 1.77
C ASN A 504 -3.40 23.14 1.75
N TYR A 505 -4.03 22.61 2.81
CA TYR A 505 -5.46 22.69 3.07
C TYR A 505 -5.75 23.76 4.12
N TYR A 506 -6.75 24.61 3.90
CA TYR A 506 -6.95 25.82 4.72
C TYR A 506 -8.14 25.78 5.68
N ASN A 507 -9.14 24.92 5.44
CA ASN A 507 -10.37 24.86 6.25
C ASN A 507 -10.26 23.92 7.45
N TRP A 508 -9.46 24.36 8.41
CA TRP A 508 -9.22 23.68 9.66
C TRP A 508 -9.22 24.65 10.83
N GLU A 509 -9.45 24.10 12.01
CA GLU A 509 -9.09 24.72 13.29
C GLU A 509 -8.07 23.84 14.02
N CYS A 510 -7.29 24.44 14.91
CA CYS A 510 -6.33 23.73 15.73
C CYS A 510 -6.65 24.00 17.21
N ILE A 511 -7.20 23.00 17.88
CA ILE A 511 -7.56 23.06 19.30
C ILE A 511 -6.39 22.49 20.10
N ILE A 512 -5.71 23.36 20.82
CA ILE A 512 -4.56 22.99 21.66
C ILE A 512 -4.99 23.02 23.11
N ILE A 513 -4.85 21.88 23.78
CA ILE A 513 -5.12 21.76 25.19
C ILE A 513 -3.80 21.88 25.96
N ASN A 514 -3.59 23.04 26.58
CA ASN A 514 -2.48 23.24 27.51
C ASN A 514 -2.82 22.57 28.85
N ASP A 515 -2.22 21.40 29.08
CA ASP A 515 -2.52 20.51 30.19
C ASP A 515 -1.68 20.84 31.45
N GLY A 516 -1.69 22.12 31.84
CA GLY A 516 -1.04 22.59 33.06
C GLY A 516 0.48 22.82 32.96
N SER A 517 0.98 23.26 31.80
CA SER A 517 2.42 23.54 31.61
C SER A 517 2.96 24.58 32.60
N ASN A 518 4.17 24.34 33.11
CA ASN A 518 4.90 25.23 34.02
C ASN A 518 6.12 25.90 33.37
N ASP A 519 6.36 25.65 32.08
CA ASP A 519 7.39 26.29 31.27
C ASP A 519 6.79 27.37 30.34
N SER A 520 7.58 27.86 29.37
CA SER A 520 7.15 28.87 28.39
C SER A 520 6.15 28.34 27.34
N THR A 521 5.61 27.12 27.44
CA THR A 521 4.68 26.55 26.46
C THR A 521 3.46 27.44 26.27
N LEU A 522 2.79 27.84 27.36
CA LEU A 522 1.58 28.66 27.30
C LEU A 522 1.85 30.04 26.67
N GLU A 523 3.02 30.62 26.93
CA GLU A 523 3.44 31.88 26.31
C GLU A 523 3.56 31.74 24.77
N ILE A 524 4.23 30.68 24.31
CA ILE A 524 4.37 30.37 22.89
C ILE A 524 3.01 30.14 22.23
N LEU A 525 2.15 29.33 22.85
CA LEU A 525 0.80 29.04 22.37
C LEU A 525 -0.05 30.32 22.22
N ASN A 526 0.02 31.22 23.21
CA ASN A 526 -0.68 32.50 23.16
C ASN A 526 -0.14 33.43 22.06
N SER A 527 1.15 33.34 21.70
CA SER A 527 1.70 34.07 20.56
C SER A 527 1.08 33.59 19.25
N TRP A 528 1.04 32.27 19.04
CA TRP A 528 0.44 31.67 17.84
C TRP A 528 -1.05 31.99 17.69
N ALA A 529 -1.83 31.89 18.77
CA ALA A 529 -3.26 32.21 18.74
C ALA A 529 -3.55 33.71 18.50
N LYS A 530 -2.61 34.60 18.83
CA LYS A 530 -2.71 36.03 18.48
C LYS A 530 -2.41 36.28 16.99
N GLU A 531 -1.48 35.52 16.41
CA GLU A 531 -1.08 35.66 15.01
C GLU A 531 -2.08 34.99 14.05
N ASP A 532 -2.66 33.85 14.43
CA ASP A 532 -3.62 33.11 13.62
C ASP A 532 -4.77 32.58 14.49
N THR A 533 -5.97 33.13 14.24
CA THR A 533 -7.19 32.85 15.01
C THR A 533 -7.70 31.41 14.87
N ARG A 534 -7.16 30.62 13.94
CA ARG A 534 -7.50 29.19 13.82
C ARG A 534 -6.93 28.37 14.97
N TYR A 535 -5.92 28.87 15.69
CA TYR A 535 -5.39 28.23 16.90
C TYR A 535 -6.22 28.64 18.12
N LYS A 536 -6.89 27.66 18.71
CA LYS A 536 -7.71 27.82 19.92
C LYS A 536 -7.00 27.17 21.10
N ILE A 537 -6.59 27.98 22.07
CA ILE A 537 -5.88 27.50 23.26
C ILE A 537 -6.87 27.33 24.40
N ILE A 538 -6.87 26.15 24.99
CA ILE A 538 -7.70 25.83 26.15
C ILE A 538 -6.78 25.30 27.25
N SER A 539 -6.72 26.00 28.37
CA SER A 539 -5.95 25.53 29.53
C SER A 539 -6.80 24.64 30.45
N GLN A 540 -6.12 23.70 31.11
CA GLN A 540 -6.64 22.92 32.22
C GLN A 540 -5.53 22.58 33.20
N ASP A 541 -5.90 22.10 34.39
CA ASP A 541 -4.95 21.42 35.28
C ASP A 541 -4.49 20.11 34.62
N ASN A 542 -3.24 19.70 34.90
CA ASN A 542 -2.66 18.49 34.31
C ASN A 542 -3.52 17.25 34.61
N LYS A 543 -4.15 16.70 33.58
CA LYS A 543 -4.97 15.48 33.62
C LYS A 543 -4.49 14.42 32.65
N GLY A 544 -3.37 14.61 31.97
CA GLY A 544 -2.80 13.68 31.01
C GLY A 544 -3.36 13.83 29.59
N MET A 545 -2.60 13.28 28.65
CA MET A 545 -2.78 13.41 27.21
C MET A 545 -4.15 12.92 26.72
N GLY A 546 -4.60 11.75 27.16
CA GLY A 546 -5.93 11.23 26.81
C GLY A 546 -7.07 12.17 27.21
N TYR A 547 -7.08 12.68 28.44
CA TYR A 547 -8.13 13.61 28.89
C TYR A 547 -8.08 14.94 28.13
N ALA A 548 -6.87 15.42 27.83
CA ALA A 548 -6.68 16.58 26.96
C ALA A 548 -7.29 16.34 25.57
N ARG A 549 -7.04 15.19 24.93
CA ARG A 549 -7.66 14.85 23.63
C ARG A 549 -9.19 14.82 23.71
N ASN A 550 -9.78 14.27 24.77
CA ASN A 550 -11.23 14.30 24.97
C ASN A 550 -11.79 15.72 25.03
N LYS A 551 -11.15 16.62 25.78
CA LYS A 551 -11.55 18.02 25.85
C LYS A 551 -11.45 18.69 24.48
N GLY A 552 -10.44 18.34 23.69
CA GLY A 552 -10.33 18.75 22.29
C GLY A 552 -11.52 18.29 21.44
N ILE A 553 -11.91 17.02 21.55
CA ILE A 553 -13.04 16.43 20.80
C ILE A 553 -14.36 17.14 21.16
N GLU A 554 -14.55 17.50 22.43
CA GLU A 554 -15.73 18.23 22.90
C GLU A 554 -15.84 19.63 22.30
N HIS A 555 -14.71 20.29 22.05
CA HIS A 555 -14.66 21.64 21.47
C HIS A 555 -14.51 21.64 19.95
N ALA A 556 -14.33 20.47 19.33
CA ALA A 556 -14.18 20.32 17.89
C ALA A 556 -15.48 20.71 17.15
N CYS A 557 -15.36 21.67 16.24
CA CYS A 557 -16.43 22.08 15.33
C CYS A 557 -16.36 21.37 13.97
N GLY A 558 -15.25 20.72 13.66
CA GLY A 558 -15.01 19.96 12.44
C GLY A 558 -15.86 18.70 12.30
N GLU A 559 -16.27 18.39 11.07
CA GLU A 559 -16.84 17.07 10.74
C GLU A 559 -15.77 15.96 10.86
N TRP A 560 -14.51 16.33 10.70
CA TRP A 560 -13.35 15.45 10.77
C TRP A 560 -12.42 15.87 11.89
N ILE A 561 -11.81 14.89 12.55
CA ILE A 561 -10.87 15.08 13.65
C ILE A 561 -9.55 14.40 13.28
N THR A 562 -8.43 15.06 13.56
CA THR A 562 -7.10 14.45 13.53
C THR A 562 -6.34 14.82 14.80
N PHE A 563 -5.51 13.91 15.30
CA PHE A 563 -4.63 14.16 16.45
C PHE A 563 -3.19 14.37 15.98
N VAL A 564 -2.50 15.32 16.62
CA VAL A 564 -1.07 15.59 16.41
C VAL A 564 -0.43 15.83 17.77
N ASP A 565 0.71 15.19 18.03
CA ASP A 565 1.43 15.36 19.29
C ASP A 565 2.35 16.59 19.27
N SER A 566 2.52 17.21 20.43
CA SER A 566 3.22 18.50 20.58
C SER A 566 4.72 18.47 20.29
N ASP A 567 5.31 17.28 20.20
CA ASP A 567 6.71 17.01 19.86
C ASP A 567 6.93 16.56 18.41
N ASP A 568 5.86 16.20 17.72
CA ASP A 568 5.85 15.73 16.34
C ASP A 568 5.60 16.85 15.32
N TRP A 569 5.61 16.51 14.03
CA TRP A 569 5.21 17.40 12.94
C TRP A 569 4.64 16.61 11.75
N ILE A 570 3.96 17.33 10.86
CA ILE A 570 3.24 16.75 9.72
C ILE A 570 3.76 17.28 8.38
N GLU A 571 3.57 16.48 7.32
CA GLU A 571 3.96 16.81 5.94
C GLU A 571 3.06 17.92 5.35
N TYR A 572 3.55 18.67 4.36
CA TYR A 572 2.85 19.81 3.75
C TYR A 572 1.40 19.53 3.28
N ASP A 573 1.14 18.28 2.86
CA ASP A 573 -0.14 17.83 2.32
C ASP A 573 -0.90 16.83 3.20
N TYR A 574 -0.50 16.68 4.48
CA TYR A 574 -1.09 15.75 5.45
C TYR A 574 -2.63 15.84 5.53
N LEU A 575 -3.16 17.05 5.72
CA LEU A 575 -4.62 17.24 5.86
C LEU A 575 -5.37 16.96 4.56
N TYR A 576 -4.80 17.38 3.42
CA TYR A 576 -5.40 17.20 2.10
C TYR A 576 -5.49 15.71 1.77
N GLU A 577 -4.38 14.98 1.87
CA GLU A 577 -4.28 13.57 1.48
C GLU A 577 -5.21 12.69 2.31
N LEU A 578 -5.22 12.88 3.63
CA LEU A 578 -6.09 12.11 4.51
C LEU A 578 -7.57 12.39 4.26
N LEU A 579 -7.96 13.66 4.17
CA LEU A 579 -9.35 14.03 3.92
C LEU A 579 -9.82 13.58 2.54
N HIS A 580 -9.01 13.82 1.50
CA HIS A 580 -9.32 13.46 0.12
C HIS A 580 -9.58 11.96 -0.01
N ASN A 581 -8.67 11.13 0.51
CA ASN A 581 -8.79 9.68 0.41
C ASN A 581 -9.95 9.15 1.28
N ALA A 582 -10.18 9.71 2.47
CA ALA A 582 -11.32 9.36 3.30
C ALA A 582 -12.65 9.61 2.57
N ILE A 583 -12.82 10.81 1.98
CA ILE A 583 -14.04 11.18 1.26
C ILE A 583 -14.21 10.35 -0.01
N ARG A 584 -13.15 10.22 -0.83
CA ARG A 584 -13.19 9.49 -2.12
C ARG A 584 -13.59 8.03 -1.95
N SER A 585 -13.15 7.41 -0.87
CA SER A 585 -13.47 6.02 -0.54
C SER A 585 -14.79 5.88 0.26
N GLY A 586 -15.38 6.97 0.73
CA GLY A 586 -16.47 6.93 1.69
C GLY A 586 -16.07 6.27 3.01
N ALA A 587 -14.80 6.35 3.40
CA ALA A 587 -14.29 5.82 4.65
C ALA A 587 -14.65 6.73 5.83
N ASP A 588 -14.89 6.14 6.99
CA ASP A 588 -15.07 6.85 8.26
C ASP A 588 -13.70 7.18 8.90
N ILE A 589 -12.65 6.42 8.56
CA ILE A 589 -11.27 6.63 9.03
C ILE A 589 -10.31 6.47 7.86
N CYS A 590 -9.35 7.39 7.72
CA CYS A 590 -8.21 7.24 6.84
C CYS A 590 -6.92 7.40 7.64
N ARG A 591 -6.04 6.40 7.55
CA ARG A 591 -4.76 6.33 8.28
C ARG A 591 -3.58 6.60 7.35
N GLY A 592 -2.69 7.51 7.73
CA GLY A 592 -1.46 7.77 7.01
C GLY A 592 -0.28 6.93 7.50
N ASN A 593 0.67 6.68 6.61
CA ASN A 593 1.98 6.17 7.01
C ASN A 593 2.80 7.27 7.70
N TYR A 594 3.89 6.91 8.38
CA TYR A 594 4.71 7.85 9.13
C TYR A 594 6.20 7.48 9.13
N TYR A 595 7.03 8.46 9.47
CA TYR A 595 8.46 8.28 9.72
C TYR A 595 8.74 8.25 11.23
N PHE A 596 9.56 7.29 11.66
CA PHE A 596 10.27 7.38 12.93
C PHE A 596 11.47 8.31 12.76
N VAL A 597 11.61 9.29 13.66
CA VAL A 597 12.75 10.21 13.69
C VAL A 597 13.58 9.98 14.95
N ASP A 598 14.72 9.32 14.79
CA ASP A 598 15.58 8.93 15.92
C ASP A 598 16.48 10.08 16.36
N TYR A 599 16.12 10.73 17.49
CA TYR A 599 16.87 11.88 18.00
C TYR A 599 18.32 11.53 18.36
N VAL A 600 18.57 10.34 18.92
CA VAL A 600 19.92 9.89 19.32
C VAL A 600 20.78 9.54 18.11
N LYS A 601 20.16 9.11 17.01
CA LYS A 601 20.85 8.84 15.73
C LYS A 601 20.80 10.02 14.76
N ASN A 602 21.00 11.25 15.26
CA ASN A 602 21.03 12.46 14.45
C ASN A 602 19.78 12.66 13.56
N ASN A 603 18.58 12.37 14.08
CA ASN A 603 17.30 12.47 13.37
C ASN A 603 17.21 11.59 12.11
N GLN A 604 17.83 10.40 12.14
CA GLN A 604 17.66 9.43 11.06
C GLN A 604 16.18 9.05 10.91
N LEU A 605 15.70 9.07 9.67
CA LEU A 605 14.32 8.72 9.31
C LEU A 605 14.20 7.25 8.96
N THR A 606 13.20 6.57 9.51
CA THR A 606 12.82 5.20 9.14
C THR A 606 11.33 5.14 8.86
N ASN A 607 10.92 4.58 7.73
CA ASN A 607 9.52 4.44 7.36
C ASN A 607 8.85 3.37 8.23
N ALA A 608 7.63 3.61 8.71
CA ALA A 608 6.88 2.67 9.54
C ALA A 608 6.29 1.47 8.79
N GLY A 609 6.19 1.55 7.46
CA GLY A 609 5.76 0.45 6.60
C GLY A 609 4.25 0.24 6.54
N ILE A 610 3.44 1.27 6.79
CA ILE A 610 1.98 1.18 6.55
C ILE A 610 1.73 1.12 5.05
N THR A 611 0.94 0.15 4.61
CA THR A 611 0.53 -0.09 3.22
C THR A 611 -0.84 0.54 2.92
N ASP A 612 -1.22 0.64 1.64
CA ASP A 612 -2.55 1.12 1.23
C ASP A 612 -3.68 0.11 1.56
N ASP A 613 -3.31 -1.14 1.85
CA ASP A 613 -4.24 -2.17 2.30
C ASP A 613 -4.29 -2.22 3.83
N ILE A 614 -5.50 -2.11 4.38
CA ILE A 614 -5.81 -2.34 5.79
C ILE A 614 -6.93 -3.36 5.89
N ASP A 615 -6.71 -4.44 6.63
CA ASP A 615 -7.75 -5.38 7.00
C ASP A 615 -8.03 -5.27 8.49
N ILE A 616 -9.22 -4.80 8.84
CA ILE A 616 -9.66 -4.65 10.23
C ILE A 616 -9.89 -6.01 10.92
N ALA A 617 -9.98 -7.11 10.18
CA ALA A 617 -10.04 -8.46 10.74
C ALA A 617 -8.64 -8.99 11.14
N GLU A 618 -7.56 -8.40 10.61
CA GLU A 618 -6.19 -8.82 10.93
C GLU A 618 -5.64 -8.12 12.18
N HIS A 619 -5.20 -8.90 13.17
CA HIS A 619 -4.60 -8.36 14.40
C HIS A 619 -3.36 -7.49 14.14
N ASN A 620 -2.61 -7.75 13.05
CA ASN A 620 -1.45 -6.96 12.63
C ASN A 620 -1.77 -5.47 12.44
N THR A 621 -2.99 -5.15 12.02
CA THR A 621 -3.48 -3.78 11.85
C THR A 621 -3.40 -2.95 13.13
N TYR A 622 -3.51 -3.62 14.29
CA TYR A 622 -3.63 -3.01 15.61
C TYR A 622 -2.30 -2.97 16.39
N LEU A 623 -1.23 -3.57 15.87
CA LEU A 623 0.07 -3.66 16.58
C LEU A 623 0.73 -2.30 16.85
N ASN A 624 0.38 -1.28 16.05
CA ASN A 624 0.81 0.10 16.24
C ASN A 624 -0.41 0.99 16.56
N PRO A 625 -0.94 0.94 17.80
CA PRO A 625 -2.17 1.60 18.17
C PRO A 625 -1.93 3.10 18.38
N ASN A 626 -1.78 3.83 17.28
CA ASN A 626 -1.52 5.26 17.28
C ASN A 626 -2.79 5.99 16.83
N VAL A 627 -3.32 6.88 17.66
CA VAL A 627 -4.46 7.71 17.23
C VAL A 627 -4.04 8.94 16.44
N TRP A 628 -2.76 9.33 16.50
CA TRP A 628 -2.17 10.34 15.62
C TRP A 628 -1.91 9.75 14.22
N GLY A 629 -1.63 10.62 13.25
CA GLY A 629 -1.35 10.21 11.87
C GLY A 629 -2.56 9.70 11.09
N SER A 630 -3.78 9.87 11.64
CA SER A 630 -5.03 9.44 11.04
C SER A 630 -6.08 10.55 11.12
N ILE A 631 -7.02 10.56 10.16
CA ILE A 631 -8.22 11.40 10.21
C ILE A 631 -9.44 10.53 10.49
N TYR A 632 -10.33 11.01 11.34
CA TYR A 632 -11.50 10.32 11.84
C TYR A 632 -12.74 11.16 11.59
N ARG A 633 -13.82 10.53 11.15
CA ARG A 633 -15.12 11.19 11.13
C ARG A 633 -15.59 11.44 12.56
N LYS A 634 -15.86 12.70 12.93
CA LYS A 634 -16.26 13.10 14.29
C LYS A 634 -17.45 12.30 14.81
N ASN A 635 -18.37 11.93 13.92
CA ASN A 635 -19.55 11.13 14.25
C ASN A 635 -19.22 9.77 14.90
N ILE A 636 -18.03 9.20 14.67
CA ILE A 636 -17.60 7.97 15.37
C ILE A 636 -17.56 8.23 16.88
N PHE A 637 -16.92 9.31 17.32
CA PHE A 637 -16.84 9.68 18.74
C PHE A 637 -18.19 10.09 19.32
N ASP A 638 -19.04 10.72 18.50
CA ASP A 638 -20.36 11.16 18.94
C ASP A 638 -21.36 10.00 19.08
N ARG A 639 -21.34 9.01 18.17
CA ARG A 639 -22.24 7.85 18.25
C ARG A 639 -21.77 6.81 19.26
N THR A 640 -20.47 6.52 19.29
CA THR A 640 -19.93 5.45 20.15
C THR A 640 -19.75 5.91 21.58
N LYS A 641 -19.58 7.22 21.80
CA LYS A 641 -19.16 7.82 23.07
C LYS A 641 -17.83 7.28 23.60
N ILE A 642 -16.99 6.70 22.74
CA ILE A 642 -15.62 6.33 23.09
C ILE A 642 -14.88 7.59 23.56
N ARG A 643 -14.18 7.47 24.70
CA ARG A 643 -13.35 8.51 25.27
C ARG A 643 -12.00 7.93 25.68
N MET A 644 -10.97 8.74 25.61
CA MET A 644 -9.64 8.37 26.07
C MET A 644 -9.63 8.25 27.60
N PRO A 645 -9.20 7.12 28.19
CA PRO A 645 -9.07 7.00 29.64
C PRO A 645 -7.94 7.89 30.20
N GLN A 646 -8.05 8.26 31.48
CA GLN A 646 -7.00 8.98 32.21
C GLN A 646 -5.93 8.01 32.71
N ILE A 647 -5.25 7.33 31.78
CA ILE A 647 -4.23 6.31 32.06
C ILE A 647 -3.04 6.51 31.13
N VAL A 648 -1.94 5.85 31.42
CA VAL A 648 -0.82 5.73 30.48
C VAL A 648 -1.19 4.72 29.40
N MET A 649 -0.81 4.96 28.15
CA MET A 649 -1.12 4.09 26.99
C MET A 649 -2.62 4.10 26.62
N GLU A 650 -3.24 5.28 26.70
CA GLU A 650 -4.62 5.52 26.32
C GLU A 650 -4.91 5.12 24.87
N ASP A 651 -3.92 5.26 23.97
CA ASP A 651 -4.08 4.96 22.55
C ASP A 651 -4.29 3.47 22.31
N LEU A 652 -3.57 2.62 23.07
CA LEU A 652 -3.79 1.17 23.08
C LEU A 652 -5.21 0.84 23.56
N ALA A 653 -5.74 1.59 24.52
CA ALA A 653 -7.07 1.38 25.06
C ALA A 653 -8.20 1.70 24.06
N VAL A 654 -8.02 2.68 23.17
CA VAL A 654 -9.12 3.19 22.32
C VAL A 654 -8.95 2.96 20.82
N PHE A 655 -7.73 2.88 20.31
CA PHE A 655 -7.50 2.76 18.87
C PHE A 655 -8.20 1.55 18.23
N PRO A 656 -8.13 0.33 18.82
CA PRO A 656 -8.85 -0.81 18.28
C PRO A 656 -10.38 -0.60 18.24
N LEU A 657 -10.92 0.05 19.27
CA LEU A 657 -12.35 0.35 19.35
C LEU A 657 -12.80 1.33 18.26
N LEU A 658 -11.97 2.33 17.94
CA LEU A 658 -12.26 3.30 16.89
C LEU A 658 -12.30 2.64 15.51
N LEU A 659 -11.33 1.78 15.19
CA LEU A 659 -11.31 1.05 13.92
C LEU A 659 -12.48 0.09 13.78
N LEU A 660 -12.77 -0.70 14.82
CA LEU A 660 -13.88 -1.67 14.82
C LEU A 660 -15.27 -1.00 14.82
N SER A 661 -15.36 0.26 15.25
CA SER A 661 -16.61 1.04 15.24
C SER A 661 -16.84 1.84 13.95
N ALA A 662 -15.88 1.82 13.02
CA ALA A 662 -15.98 2.51 11.74
C ALA A 662 -16.66 1.60 10.70
N ASN A 663 -17.49 2.17 9.81
CA ASN A 663 -18.11 1.36 8.74
C ASN A 663 -17.10 0.98 7.66
N ARG A 664 -16.11 1.85 7.43
CA ARG A 664 -15.04 1.65 6.47
C ARG A 664 -13.79 2.37 6.94
N VAL A 665 -12.67 1.66 6.91
CA VAL A 665 -11.34 2.16 7.23
C VAL A 665 -10.46 1.97 5.99
N ILE A 666 -9.64 2.96 5.68
CA ILE A 666 -8.60 2.86 4.66
C ILE A 666 -7.26 3.33 5.22
N SER A 667 -6.17 2.95 4.56
CA SER A 667 -4.84 3.51 4.81
C SER A 667 -4.24 4.07 3.54
N ILE A 668 -3.25 4.95 3.72
CA ILE A 668 -2.40 5.47 2.65
C ILE A 668 -0.93 5.23 3.00
N SER A 669 -0.20 4.62 2.05
CA SER A 669 1.21 4.25 2.20
C SER A 669 2.16 5.44 2.19
N LYS A 670 1.67 6.59 1.74
CA LYS A 670 2.39 7.87 1.77
C LYS A 670 2.71 8.26 3.22
N PRO A 671 4.00 8.45 3.57
CA PRO A 671 4.38 8.88 4.90
C PRO A 671 4.08 10.37 5.07
N LEU A 672 3.10 10.70 5.92
CA LEU A 672 2.61 12.07 6.10
C LEU A 672 2.89 12.65 7.49
N TYR A 673 3.37 11.83 8.41
CA TYR A 673 3.57 12.19 9.82
C TYR A 673 4.99 11.85 10.27
N TYR A 674 5.58 12.68 11.12
CA TYR A 674 6.93 12.49 11.66
C TYR A 674 6.86 12.28 13.16
N TYR A 675 7.04 11.03 13.59
CA TYR A 675 7.00 10.61 14.99
C TYR A 675 8.42 10.61 15.59
N GLN A 676 8.65 11.46 16.58
CA GLN A 676 9.97 11.62 17.19
C GLN A 676 10.22 10.59 18.31
N ILE A 677 11.36 9.89 18.25
CA ILE A 677 11.72 8.84 19.23
C ILE A 677 13.08 9.10 19.89
N ASN A 678 13.34 8.42 21.02
CA ASN A 678 14.58 8.50 21.81
C ASN A 678 14.92 9.91 22.32
N VAL A 679 13.90 10.72 22.64
CA VAL A 679 14.08 12.08 23.17
C VAL A 679 14.40 12.11 24.68
N GLY A 680 14.30 10.96 25.37
CA GLY A 680 14.61 10.81 26.80
C GLY A 680 13.50 11.26 27.75
N THR A 681 12.45 11.88 27.20
CA THR A 681 11.25 12.33 27.92
C THR A 681 9.99 11.61 27.46
N SER A 682 10.09 10.66 26.52
CA SER A 682 8.94 9.93 26.00
C SER A 682 8.36 9.01 27.08
N VAL A 683 7.03 8.88 27.08
CA VAL A 683 6.32 7.87 27.87
C VAL A 683 6.85 6.46 27.55
N MET A 684 7.31 6.22 26.32
CA MET A 684 7.84 4.93 25.90
C MET A 684 9.25 4.63 26.45
N ASP A 685 10.01 5.66 26.84
CA ASP A 685 11.38 5.52 27.37
C ASP A 685 11.39 5.00 28.81
N ASN A 686 10.30 5.21 29.56
CA ASN A 686 10.18 4.73 30.94
C ASN A 686 9.76 3.26 31.00
N LEU A 687 10.70 2.40 31.37
CA LEU A 687 10.50 0.95 31.47
C LEU A 687 9.38 0.55 32.44
N GLU A 688 9.09 1.36 33.46
CA GLU A 688 8.03 1.08 34.44
C GLU A 688 6.63 1.26 33.88
N ASN A 689 6.45 1.99 32.78
CA ASN A 689 5.12 2.27 32.22
C ASN A 689 4.42 1.01 31.69
N VAL A 690 5.18 -0.05 31.47
CA VAL A 690 4.68 -1.39 31.11
C VAL A 690 3.67 -1.94 32.13
N ARG A 691 3.73 -1.48 33.39
CA ARG A 691 2.80 -1.91 34.44
C ARG A 691 1.36 -1.41 34.25
N PHE A 692 1.15 -0.40 33.40
CA PHE A 692 -0.17 0.18 33.12
C PHE A 692 -0.92 -0.54 31.99
N LEU A 693 -0.25 -1.43 31.25
CA LEU A 693 -0.87 -2.22 30.18
C LEU A 693 -2.15 -2.95 30.61
N PRO A 694 -2.21 -3.64 31.77
CA PRO A 694 -3.44 -4.30 32.23
C PRO A 694 -4.62 -3.37 32.44
N GLU A 695 -4.36 -2.14 32.85
CA GLU A 695 -5.40 -1.13 33.04
C GLU A 695 -5.97 -0.69 31.69
N ALA A 696 -5.11 -0.44 30.69
CA ALA A 696 -5.50 -0.12 29.33
C ALA A 696 -6.30 -1.26 28.66
N VAL A 697 -5.86 -2.50 28.85
CA VAL A 697 -6.58 -3.69 28.35
C VAL A 697 -7.94 -3.81 29.01
N SER A 698 -8.03 -3.65 30.33
CA SER A 698 -9.31 -3.74 31.05
C SER A 698 -10.29 -2.67 30.57
N TYR A 699 -9.81 -1.45 30.31
CA TYR A 699 -10.61 -0.38 29.72
C TYR A 699 -11.12 -0.75 28.33
N MET A 700 -10.20 -1.16 27.43
CA MET A 700 -10.53 -1.56 26.06
C MET A 700 -11.62 -2.64 26.04
N LEU A 701 -11.48 -3.68 26.85
CA LEU A 701 -12.43 -4.80 26.90
C LEU A 701 -13.77 -4.41 27.51
N SER A 702 -13.77 -3.54 28.52
CA SER A 702 -15.00 -2.98 29.09
C SER A 702 -15.79 -2.20 28.05
N GLU A 703 -15.12 -1.34 27.29
CA GLU A 703 -15.76 -0.56 26.22
C GLU A 703 -16.17 -1.42 25.03
N ALA A 704 -15.38 -2.43 24.67
CA ALA A 704 -15.76 -3.40 23.64
C ALA A 704 -17.06 -4.14 24.00
N LYS A 705 -17.25 -4.50 25.28
CA LYS A 705 -18.50 -5.08 25.78
C LYS A 705 -19.65 -4.08 25.75
N ARG A 706 -19.40 -2.83 26.16
CA ARG A 706 -20.41 -1.75 26.10
C ARG A 706 -20.89 -1.48 24.67
N LEU A 707 -20.00 -1.64 23.68
CA LEU A 707 -20.29 -1.42 22.26
C LEU A 707 -20.81 -2.66 21.54
N ASP A 708 -20.97 -3.80 22.23
CA ASP A 708 -21.40 -5.08 21.65
C ASP A 708 -20.45 -5.61 20.56
N ILE A 709 -19.15 -5.29 20.68
CA ILE A 709 -18.08 -5.73 19.76
C ILE A 709 -17.27 -6.89 20.36
N TYR A 710 -17.25 -7.01 21.70
CA TYR A 710 -16.40 -7.98 22.38
C TYR A 710 -16.68 -9.43 21.95
N ASP A 711 -17.94 -9.87 21.94
CA ASP A 711 -18.24 -11.28 21.70
C ASP A 711 -17.97 -11.71 20.26
N CYS A 712 -18.17 -10.81 19.28
CA CYS A 712 -17.88 -11.11 17.87
C CYS A 712 -16.38 -11.01 17.52
N GLN A 713 -15.59 -10.26 18.29
CA GLN A 713 -14.15 -10.04 18.05
C GLN A 713 -13.26 -10.57 19.19
N LYS A 714 -13.78 -11.48 20.02
CA LYS A 714 -13.11 -11.96 21.23
C LYS A 714 -11.71 -12.52 20.98
N LYS A 715 -11.55 -13.31 19.92
CA LYS A 715 -10.26 -13.90 19.51
C LYS A 715 -9.26 -12.83 19.09
N LEU A 716 -9.69 -11.84 18.30
CA LEU A 716 -8.88 -10.69 17.91
C LEU A 716 -8.36 -9.92 19.13
N PHE A 717 -9.23 -9.64 20.11
CA PHE A 717 -8.80 -8.99 21.35
C PHE A 717 -7.81 -9.82 22.15
N PHE A 718 -8.01 -11.14 22.24
CA PHE A 718 -7.07 -12.02 22.92
C PHE A 718 -5.69 -11.98 22.26
N ASP A 719 -5.63 -12.14 20.92
CA ASP A 719 -4.37 -12.15 20.17
C ASP A 719 -3.64 -10.78 20.29
N LEU A 720 -4.39 -9.67 20.20
CA LEU A 720 -3.86 -8.32 20.39
C LEU A 720 -3.24 -8.12 21.78
N VAL A 721 -3.95 -8.53 22.85
CA VAL A 721 -3.45 -8.39 24.23
C VAL A 721 -2.20 -9.26 24.45
N MET A 722 -2.22 -10.49 23.91
CA MET A 722 -1.08 -11.40 23.99
C MET A 722 0.18 -10.82 23.34
N ASP A 723 0.06 -10.25 22.15
CA ASP A 723 1.20 -9.67 21.44
C ASP A 723 1.74 -8.41 22.14
N HIS A 724 0.87 -7.54 22.64
CA HIS A 724 1.30 -6.38 23.43
C HIS A 724 2.03 -6.79 24.72
N TYR A 725 1.52 -7.79 25.45
CA TYR A 725 2.18 -8.29 26.65
C TYR A 725 3.51 -8.98 26.35
N ARG A 726 3.58 -9.78 25.28
CA ARG A 726 4.82 -10.42 24.83
C ARG A 726 5.87 -9.40 24.42
N GLY A 727 5.53 -8.48 23.51
CA GLY A 727 6.45 -7.44 23.04
C GLY A 727 6.93 -6.54 24.17
N ALA A 728 6.06 -6.27 25.15
CA ALA A 728 6.41 -5.56 26.37
C ALA A 728 7.48 -6.27 27.22
N LEU A 729 7.35 -7.58 27.43
CA LEU A 729 8.29 -8.40 28.19
C LEU A 729 9.61 -8.60 27.42
N GLU A 730 9.55 -8.99 26.15
CA GLU A 730 10.72 -9.28 25.31
C GLU A 730 11.61 -8.04 25.12
N GLY A 731 10.99 -6.90 24.77
CA GLY A 731 11.73 -5.65 24.53
C GLY A 731 12.40 -5.08 25.79
N ARG A 732 12.05 -5.57 26.98
CA ARG A 732 12.53 -5.05 28.28
C ARG A 732 13.26 -6.10 29.12
N ALA A 733 13.31 -7.35 28.68
CA ALA A 733 13.92 -8.47 29.42
C ALA A 733 15.37 -8.21 29.84
N SER A 734 16.16 -7.54 28.99
CA SER A 734 17.56 -7.20 29.27
C SER A 734 17.75 -5.99 30.18
N LYS A 735 16.69 -5.20 30.42
CA LYS A 735 16.74 -3.93 31.15
C LYS A 735 16.10 -3.99 32.54
N LEU A 736 15.30 -5.02 32.83
CA LEU A 736 14.63 -5.23 34.12
C LEU A 736 15.42 -6.18 35.02
N SER A 737 15.31 -6.03 36.34
CA SER A 737 15.81 -7.03 37.29
C SER A 737 14.97 -8.31 37.20
N ALA A 738 15.54 -9.47 37.55
CA ALA A 738 14.82 -10.74 37.52
C ALA A 738 13.57 -10.75 38.40
N GLU A 739 13.60 -10.07 39.55
CA GLU A 739 12.46 -9.89 40.44
C GLU A 739 11.36 -9.06 39.78
N LYS A 740 11.72 -7.92 39.18
CA LYS A 740 10.76 -7.02 38.55
C LYS A 740 10.14 -7.63 37.29
N TYR A 741 10.94 -8.38 36.52
CA TYR A 741 10.44 -9.16 35.38
C TYR A 741 9.36 -10.15 35.82
N LYS A 742 9.61 -10.93 36.89
CA LYS A 742 8.64 -11.90 37.43
C LYS A 742 7.37 -11.23 37.95
N GLU A 743 7.49 -10.07 38.60
CA GLU A 743 6.35 -9.28 39.07
C GLU A 743 5.44 -8.85 37.90
N ILE A 744 6.01 -8.27 36.85
CA ILE A 744 5.28 -7.82 35.66
C ILE A 744 4.67 -9.02 34.91
N GLU A 745 5.44 -10.10 34.74
CA GLU A 745 4.96 -11.35 34.14
C GLU A 745 3.75 -11.91 34.89
N ALA A 746 3.80 -11.96 36.23
CA ALA A 746 2.69 -12.44 37.05
C ALA A 746 1.45 -11.55 36.93
N MET A 747 1.63 -10.23 36.87
CA MET A 747 0.54 -9.27 36.69
C MET A 747 -0.13 -9.43 35.32
N PHE A 748 0.64 -9.64 34.25
CA PHE A 748 0.11 -9.90 32.92
C PHE A 748 -0.65 -11.22 32.83
N LYS A 749 -0.11 -12.28 33.46
CA LYS A 749 -0.81 -13.58 33.58
C LYS A 749 -2.16 -13.42 34.26
N LEU A 750 -2.19 -12.75 35.41
CA LEU A 750 -3.43 -12.50 36.15
C LEU A 750 -4.44 -11.69 35.31
N SER A 751 -3.97 -10.67 34.59
CA SER A 751 -4.82 -9.88 33.70
C SER A 751 -5.46 -10.72 32.59
N LEU A 752 -4.69 -11.63 31.97
CA LEU A 752 -5.23 -12.54 30.96
C LEU A 752 -6.24 -13.52 31.57
N GLU A 753 -5.94 -14.10 32.73
CA GLU A 753 -6.85 -15.03 33.42
C GLU A 753 -8.20 -14.38 33.76
N ILE A 754 -8.18 -13.12 34.19
CA ILE A 754 -9.40 -12.36 34.52
C ILE A 754 -10.22 -12.04 33.27
N ASN A 755 -9.54 -11.60 32.21
CA ASN A 755 -10.21 -11.05 31.03
C ASN A 755 -10.59 -12.11 29.98
N PHE A 756 -9.88 -13.23 29.95
CA PHE A 756 -9.99 -14.28 28.94
C PHE A 756 -10.01 -15.70 29.56
N PRO A 757 -10.78 -15.96 30.64
CA PRO A 757 -10.75 -17.22 31.38
C PRO A 757 -10.98 -18.46 30.50
N GLU A 758 -11.75 -18.34 29.43
CA GLU A 758 -12.04 -19.41 28.47
C GLU A 758 -10.81 -19.91 27.68
N PHE A 759 -9.77 -19.07 27.57
CA PHE A 759 -8.51 -19.40 26.91
C PHE A 759 -7.48 -20.05 27.87
N PHE A 760 -7.80 -20.13 29.17
CA PHE A 760 -6.97 -20.76 30.18
C PHE A 760 -7.61 -22.06 30.67
N CYS A 761 -6.88 -23.17 30.56
CA CYS A 761 -7.28 -24.45 31.15
C CYS A 761 -6.30 -24.82 32.26
N ASP A 762 -6.80 -25.01 33.48
CA ASP A 762 -6.03 -25.57 34.58
C ASP A 762 -6.23 -27.10 34.59
N PHE A 763 -5.28 -27.81 33.97
CA PHE A 763 -5.28 -29.26 33.99
C PHE A 763 -3.86 -29.80 34.09
N SER A 764 -3.72 -30.86 34.88
CA SER A 764 -2.52 -31.69 34.90
C SER A 764 -2.71 -32.82 33.89
N ALA A 765 -1.81 -32.91 32.91
CA ALA A 765 -1.72 -34.07 32.04
C ALA A 765 -0.36 -34.73 32.14
N TRP A 766 -0.36 -36.05 31.96
CA TRP A 766 0.83 -36.82 31.66
C TRP A 766 1.16 -36.62 30.19
N ILE A 767 2.43 -36.33 29.89
CA ILE A 767 2.90 -36.13 28.51
C ILE A 767 3.76 -37.32 28.14
N PHE A 768 3.36 -38.06 27.10
CA PHE A 768 4.05 -39.25 26.60
C PHE A 768 4.42 -39.13 25.12
N GLY A 769 5.70 -39.01 24.77
CA GLY A 769 6.11 -39.01 23.36
C GLY A 769 7.26 -38.07 23.05
N SER A 770 7.13 -37.28 21.99
CA SER A 770 8.24 -36.52 21.43
C SER A 770 8.54 -35.19 22.11
N TYR A 771 9.70 -34.63 21.76
CA TYR A 771 10.07 -33.26 22.11
C TYR A 771 9.04 -32.22 21.68
N ASN A 772 8.45 -32.40 20.49
CA ASN A 772 7.41 -31.50 19.99
C ASN A 772 6.18 -31.52 20.91
N LEU A 773 5.80 -32.68 21.44
CA LEU A 773 4.66 -32.79 22.35
C LEU A 773 4.87 -32.01 23.65
N CYS A 774 6.08 -32.07 24.22
CA CYS A 774 6.43 -31.27 25.39
C CYS A 774 6.34 -29.77 25.09
N ARG A 775 6.74 -29.36 23.88
CA ARG A 775 6.61 -27.97 23.42
C ARG A 775 5.17 -27.55 23.18
N ILE A 776 4.33 -28.41 22.61
CA ILE A 776 2.90 -28.15 22.47
C ILE A 776 2.31 -27.91 23.87
N TYR A 777 2.59 -28.81 24.82
CA TYR A 777 2.05 -28.65 26.17
C TYR A 777 2.58 -27.41 26.90
N SER A 778 3.81 -26.96 26.67
CA SER A 778 4.27 -25.70 27.27
C SER A 778 3.46 -24.48 26.83
N HIS A 779 2.70 -24.60 25.73
CA HIS A 779 1.74 -23.59 25.28
C HIS A 779 0.32 -23.82 25.84
N CYS A 780 0.06 -24.93 26.53
CA CYS A 780 -1.19 -25.16 27.26
C CYS A 780 -1.17 -24.42 28.61
N GLY A 781 -2.19 -23.62 28.90
CA GLY A 781 -2.42 -23.03 30.22
C GLY A 781 -1.54 -21.80 30.56
N LYS A 782 -1.38 -21.51 31.87
CA LYS A 782 -0.88 -20.26 32.48
C LYS A 782 0.52 -19.76 32.07
N ASN A 783 1.20 -20.42 31.13
CA ASN A 783 2.57 -20.12 30.71
C ASN A 783 2.70 -19.49 29.30
N GLN A 784 1.59 -19.05 28.70
CA GLN A 784 1.57 -18.48 27.35
C GLN A 784 2.38 -17.17 27.16
N LEU A 785 2.74 -16.48 28.24
CA LEU A 785 3.44 -15.19 28.18
C LEU A 785 4.97 -15.29 28.05
N VAL A 786 5.55 -16.47 28.23
CA VAL A 786 7.00 -16.64 28.15
C VAL A 786 7.35 -17.54 26.97
N PRO A 787 8.18 -17.07 26.01
CA PRO A 787 8.75 -17.95 25.04
C PRO A 787 9.65 -18.93 25.78
N PHE A 788 9.27 -20.21 25.77
CA PHE A 788 10.15 -21.32 26.13
C PHE A 788 10.70 -21.33 27.56
N LYS A 789 9.83 -21.67 28.52
CA LYS A 789 10.31 -22.40 29.70
C LYS A 789 9.77 -23.82 29.69
N LEU A 790 10.59 -24.72 29.13
CA LEU A 790 10.51 -26.16 29.36
C LEU A 790 10.90 -26.51 30.81
N GLU A 791 10.69 -25.63 31.79
CA GLU A 791 10.97 -25.83 33.21
C GLU A 791 9.69 -25.63 34.04
N ASN A 792 8.54 -26.02 33.49
CA ASN A 792 7.32 -26.08 34.30
C ASN A 792 7.47 -27.22 35.33
N GLU A 793 7.56 -26.88 36.62
CA GLU A 793 7.68 -27.82 37.74
C GLU A 793 6.47 -28.76 37.86
N ASN A 794 5.32 -28.38 37.30
CA ASN A 794 4.09 -29.19 37.32
C ASN A 794 4.01 -30.23 36.19
N LEU A 795 4.99 -30.26 35.28
CA LEU A 795 4.97 -31.18 34.15
C LEU A 795 5.50 -32.57 34.55
N LYS A 796 4.59 -33.56 34.63
CA LYS A 796 4.94 -34.99 34.74
C LYS A 796 5.30 -35.53 33.35
N ARG A 797 6.55 -35.31 32.90
CA ARG A 797 6.98 -35.60 31.51
C ARG A 797 7.65 -36.96 31.33
N TYR A 798 7.21 -37.70 30.33
CA TYR A 798 7.69 -39.01 29.93
C TYR A 798 7.97 -38.97 28.43
N TYR A 799 9.15 -38.51 28.01
CA TYR A 799 9.42 -38.19 26.61
C TYR A 799 10.76 -38.74 26.14
N GLY A 800 10.88 -38.88 24.81
CA GLY A 800 12.10 -39.32 24.13
C GLY A 800 12.27 -40.83 24.02
N PHE A 801 11.15 -41.57 24.06
CA PHE A 801 11.17 -43.03 23.92
C PHE A 801 9.99 -43.58 23.14
N SER A 802 10.26 -44.66 22.40
CA SER A 802 9.28 -45.48 21.69
C SER A 802 8.49 -46.37 22.66
N SER A 803 7.30 -46.78 22.21
CA SER A 803 6.43 -47.75 22.87
C SER A 803 7.15 -49.05 23.21
N ILE A 804 8.05 -49.54 22.35
CA ILE A 804 8.83 -50.77 22.58
C ILE A 804 9.80 -50.62 23.75
N SER A 805 10.55 -49.51 23.79
CA SER A 805 11.45 -49.22 24.91
C SER A 805 10.67 -49.22 26.23
N VAL A 806 9.48 -48.63 26.22
CA VAL A 806 8.61 -48.54 27.38
C VAL A 806 8.05 -49.89 27.83
N ILE A 807 7.61 -50.77 26.92
CA ILE A 807 7.03 -52.09 27.29
C ILE A 807 8.07 -53.18 27.60
N THR A 808 9.36 -52.91 27.39
CA THR A 808 10.44 -53.83 27.75
C THR A 808 10.80 -53.65 29.24
N LYS A 809 11.19 -54.71 29.97
CA LYS A 809 11.68 -54.64 31.37
C LYS A 809 13.21 -54.72 31.41
N GLN A 810 13.89 -53.95 32.29
CA GLN A 810 15.36 -53.85 32.31
C GLN A 810 15.99 -54.71 33.41
N LYS A 811 17.27 -55.04 33.23
CA LYS A 811 18.22 -55.40 34.31
C LYS A 811 19.20 -54.23 34.54
N GLU A 812 19.19 -53.61 35.73
CA GLU A 812 19.99 -52.41 36.08
C GLU A 812 21.51 -52.52 35.82
N ARG A 813 22.08 -51.94 34.74
CA ARG A 813 23.51 -52.22 34.42
C ARG A 813 24.42 -51.12 33.83
N TYR A 814 24.01 -49.85 33.61
CA TYR A 814 24.94 -48.82 33.09
C TYR A 814 24.98 -47.48 33.86
N VAL A 815 26.19 -46.90 34.00
CA VAL A 815 26.48 -45.63 34.70
C VAL A 815 26.76 -44.53 33.69
N LEU A 816 25.89 -43.52 33.62
CA LEU A 816 26.05 -42.36 32.75
C LEU A 816 26.83 -41.25 33.44
N ASP A 817 27.70 -40.56 32.70
CA ASP A 817 28.29 -39.29 33.12
C ASP A 817 27.22 -38.19 33.04
N LYS A 818 27.10 -37.35 34.08
CA LYS A 818 26.12 -36.26 34.13
C LYS A 818 26.48 -35.08 33.20
N ASN A 819 27.70 -35.04 32.67
CA ASN A 819 28.19 -33.94 31.84
C ASN A 819 28.23 -34.25 30.33
N ILE A 820 27.49 -35.27 29.86
CA ILE A 820 27.54 -35.75 28.46
C ILE A 820 27.04 -34.71 27.44
N THR A 821 26.16 -33.79 27.86
CA THR A 821 25.63 -32.74 26.99
C THR A 821 25.25 -31.52 27.82
N ASP A 822 25.55 -30.32 27.33
CA ASP A 822 25.10 -29.07 27.97
C ASP A 822 23.58 -28.85 27.85
N ASN A 823 22.87 -29.73 27.12
CA ASN A 823 21.43 -29.70 26.97
C ASN A 823 20.74 -30.46 28.12
N LEU A 824 20.26 -29.72 29.12
CA LEU A 824 19.54 -30.25 30.29
C LEU A 824 18.35 -31.16 29.93
N MET A 825 17.68 -30.94 28.79
CA MET A 825 16.57 -31.80 28.34
C MET A 825 17.07 -33.15 27.83
N ARG A 826 18.19 -33.17 27.11
CA ARG A 826 18.82 -34.43 26.68
C ARG A 826 19.33 -35.21 27.89
N GLN A 827 19.84 -34.52 28.92
CA GLN A 827 20.18 -35.15 30.20
C GLN A 827 18.94 -35.78 30.88
N ASP A 828 17.83 -35.04 31.01
CA ASP A 828 16.58 -35.53 31.62
C ASP A 828 15.99 -36.72 30.85
N MET A 829 15.99 -36.68 29.51
CA MET A 829 15.56 -37.80 28.66
C MET A 829 16.39 -39.06 28.94
N ILE A 830 17.70 -38.93 29.00
CA ILE A 830 18.62 -40.05 29.23
C ILE A 830 18.44 -40.63 30.64
N ILE A 831 18.28 -39.78 31.65
CA ILE A 831 18.02 -40.20 33.04
C ILE A 831 16.69 -40.96 33.12
N LYS A 832 15.63 -40.45 32.49
CA LYS A 832 14.31 -41.09 32.50
C LYS A 832 14.26 -42.43 31.76
N GLU A 833 14.94 -42.53 30.62
CA GLU A 833 15.07 -43.79 29.87
C GLU A 833 15.83 -44.85 30.71
N LYS A 834 16.86 -44.42 31.45
CA LYS A 834 17.59 -45.28 32.39
C LYS A 834 16.73 -45.71 33.58
N GLU A 835 15.97 -44.79 34.17
CA GLU A 835 15.19 -45.06 35.38
C GLU A 835 13.85 -45.75 35.09
N ARG A 836 13.45 -45.88 33.82
CA ARG A 836 12.18 -46.49 33.34
C ARG A 836 10.97 -46.10 34.17
N SER A 837 10.92 -44.84 34.55
CA SER A 837 9.93 -44.24 35.45
C SER A 837 8.47 -44.41 34.98
N PHE A 838 8.24 -44.90 33.75
CA PHE A 838 6.91 -45.19 33.19
C PHE A 838 6.15 -46.34 33.87
N TRP A 839 6.83 -47.42 34.25
CA TRP A 839 6.16 -48.59 34.86
C TRP A 839 5.57 -48.27 36.23
N ASP A 840 6.28 -47.40 36.95
CA ASP A 840 5.96 -46.96 38.31
C ASP A 840 4.94 -45.81 38.33
N ILE A 841 4.47 -45.37 37.16
CA ILE A 841 3.43 -44.34 37.07
C ILE A 841 2.09 -44.89 37.58
N ASN A 842 1.50 -44.17 38.52
CA ASN A 842 0.11 -44.30 38.92
C ASN A 842 -0.71 -43.12 38.37
N ILE A 843 -1.21 -43.25 37.13
CA ILE A 843 -2.13 -42.27 36.52
C ILE A 843 -3.50 -42.45 37.17
N SER A 844 -4.07 -41.40 37.73
CA SER A 844 -5.46 -41.45 38.17
C SER A 844 -6.39 -41.55 36.96
N LYS A 845 -7.51 -42.26 37.06
CA LYS A 845 -8.53 -42.30 36.01
C LYS A 845 -9.13 -40.93 35.68
N GLU A 846 -8.94 -39.93 36.55
CA GLU A 846 -9.40 -38.56 36.39
C GLU A 846 -8.35 -37.64 35.71
N GLU A 847 -7.09 -38.08 35.61
CA GLU A 847 -6.03 -37.34 34.91
C GLU A 847 -6.09 -37.58 33.39
N PHE A 848 -5.51 -36.67 32.62
CA PHE A 848 -5.36 -36.79 31.16
C PHE A 848 -3.99 -37.35 30.78
N LEU A 849 -3.92 -38.11 29.69
CA LEU A 849 -2.67 -38.52 29.05
C LEU A 849 -2.66 -37.95 27.63
N ILE A 850 -1.71 -37.06 27.36
CA ILE A 850 -1.46 -36.57 26.01
C ILE A 850 -0.27 -37.34 25.45
N LEU A 851 -0.43 -37.94 24.28
CA LEU A 851 0.63 -38.71 23.66
C LEU A 851 0.79 -38.48 22.16
N ASP A 852 1.99 -38.72 21.64
CA ASP A 852 2.26 -38.84 20.21
C ASP A 852 3.13 -40.08 19.93
N LEU A 853 3.29 -40.42 18.65
CA LEU A 853 4.06 -41.60 18.21
C LEU A 853 5.28 -41.20 17.37
N LEU A 854 5.67 -39.92 17.40
CA LEU A 854 6.73 -39.42 16.53
C LEU A 854 8.05 -40.18 16.80
N GLU A 855 8.33 -40.56 18.06
CA GLU A 855 9.52 -41.33 18.46
C GLU A 855 9.57 -42.76 17.91
N GLU A 856 8.47 -43.32 17.39
CA GLU A 856 8.47 -44.63 16.72
C GLU A 856 9.29 -44.64 15.43
N ARG A 857 9.59 -43.46 14.87
CA ARG A 857 10.42 -43.29 13.68
C ARG A 857 11.87 -43.75 13.88
N TYR A 858 12.33 -43.82 15.14
CA TYR A 858 13.71 -44.16 15.42
C TYR A 858 13.94 -45.67 15.39
N ASP A 859 15.16 -46.05 15.02
CA ASP A 859 15.66 -47.40 15.27
C ASP A 859 15.77 -47.64 16.78
N LEU A 860 15.84 -48.90 17.18
CA LEU A 860 16.07 -49.28 18.57
C LEU A 860 17.44 -49.93 18.72
N LEU A 861 18.04 -49.78 19.89
CA LEU A 861 19.30 -50.45 20.23
C LEU A 861 18.98 -51.57 21.23
N GLU A 862 19.31 -52.80 20.84
CA GLU A 862 19.20 -54.02 21.64
C GLU A 862 20.58 -54.37 22.19
N PHE A 863 20.72 -54.40 23.52
CA PHE A 863 21.96 -54.80 24.19
C PHE A 863 21.99 -56.32 24.46
N GLU A 864 23.19 -56.89 24.64
CA GLU A 864 23.41 -58.35 24.80
C GLU A 864 22.57 -59.02 25.91
N GLU A 865 22.06 -58.24 26.85
CA GLU A 865 21.31 -58.70 28.02
C GLU A 865 19.77 -58.61 27.85
N GLY A 866 19.31 -58.19 26.67
CA GLY A 866 17.89 -58.07 26.29
C GLY A 866 17.25 -56.70 26.53
N ASP A 867 18.05 -55.70 26.91
CA ASP A 867 17.58 -54.33 27.09
C ASP A 867 17.41 -53.63 25.75
N ILE A 868 16.29 -52.93 25.57
CA ILE A 868 15.99 -52.16 24.36
C ILE A 868 15.84 -50.68 24.75
N VAL A 869 16.50 -49.78 24.00
CA VAL A 869 16.37 -48.32 24.13
C VAL A 869 16.12 -47.67 22.77
N THR A 870 15.49 -46.50 22.78
CA THR A 870 15.23 -45.75 21.54
C THR A 870 16.51 -45.06 21.07
N LYS A 871 16.92 -45.28 19.81
CA LYS A 871 18.15 -44.69 19.27
C LYS A 871 17.98 -43.19 19.14
N SER A 872 18.78 -42.43 19.88
CA SER A 872 18.88 -40.97 19.78
C SER A 872 20.32 -40.55 19.49
N GLU A 873 20.52 -39.36 18.94
CA GLU A 873 21.86 -38.81 18.66
C GLU A 873 22.78 -38.88 19.87
N THR A 874 22.24 -38.62 21.06
CA THR A 874 22.99 -38.59 22.33
C THR A 874 23.51 -39.96 22.76
N TYR A 875 22.95 -41.07 22.25
CA TYR A 875 23.35 -42.43 22.61
C TYR A 875 24.46 -43.00 21.73
N ASN A 876 24.63 -42.47 20.52
CA ASN A 876 25.68 -42.94 19.59
C ASN A 876 27.09 -42.74 20.16
N ASP A 877 27.26 -41.74 21.04
CA ASP A 877 28.54 -41.41 21.67
C ASP A 877 28.85 -42.23 22.93
N PHE A 878 27.86 -42.97 23.46
CA PHE A 878 27.94 -43.58 24.80
C PHE A 878 28.06 -45.12 24.78
N PHE A 879 27.52 -45.79 23.76
CA PHE A 879 27.52 -47.25 23.68
C PHE A 879 28.25 -47.75 22.44
N SER A 880 29.04 -48.81 22.57
CA SER A 880 29.79 -49.41 21.46
C SER A 880 29.33 -50.82 21.08
N ASN A 881 28.64 -51.53 21.98
CA ASN A 881 28.19 -52.91 21.79
C ASN A 881 26.66 -53.00 21.89
N TYR A 882 25.98 -52.98 20.75
CA TYR A 882 24.54 -53.16 20.64
C TYR A 882 24.18 -53.72 19.25
N LYS A 883 22.99 -54.29 19.12
CA LYS A 883 22.35 -54.66 17.86
C LYS A 883 21.28 -53.62 17.52
N ILE A 884 21.27 -53.16 16.27
CA ILE A 884 20.24 -52.22 15.80
C ILE A 884 19.00 -53.01 15.38
N ILE A 885 17.84 -52.62 15.87
CA ILE A 885 16.54 -53.05 15.38
C ILE A 885 15.98 -51.91 14.53
N SER A 886 15.99 -52.07 13.21
CA SER A 886 15.59 -50.99 12.31
C SER A 886 14.09 -50.70 12.40
N CYS A 887 13.71 -49.41 12.40
CA CYS A 887 12.30 -49.00 12.28
C CYS A 887 11.65 -49.59 11.01
N TYR A 888 12.37 -49.59 9.89
CA TYR A 888 11.86 -50.08 8.62
C TYR A 888 11.64 -51.60 8.60
N GLU A 889 12.55 -52.36 9.22
CA GLU A 889 12.40 -53.82 9.36
C GLU A 889 11.24 -54.18 10.30
N ARG A 890 11.07 -53.43 11.41
CA ARG A 890 9.89 -53.56 12.29
C ARG A 890 8.59 -53.29 11.54
N TYR A 891 8.59 -52.27 10.69
CA TYR A 891 7.44 -51.91 9.86
C TYR A 891 7.09 -53.03 8.86
N ILE A 892 8.06 -53.50 8.07
CA ILE A 892 7.84 -54.56 7.06
C ILE A 892 7.40 -55.89 7.70
N SER A 893 8.02 -56.28 8.81
CA SER A 893 7.69 -57.53 9.50
C SER A 893 6.31 -57.50 10.18
N GLY A 894 5.69 -56.32 10.29
CA GLY A 894 4.43 -56.13 11.02
C GLY A 894 4.58 -56.18 12.55
N GLN A 895 5.80 -56.33 13.07
CA GLN A 895 6.08 -56.45 14.50
C GLN A 895 5.53 -55.24 15.29
N TRP A 896 5.61 -54.04 14.71
CA TRP A 896 5.10 -52.79 15.29
C TRP A 896 3.62 -52.86 15.72
N ARG A 897 2.78 -53.65 15.03
CA ARG A 897 1.36 -53.81 15.39
C ARG A 897 1.20 -54.55 16.72
N ASN A 898 2.03 -55.57 16.95
CA ASN A 898 2.04 -56.30 18.21
C ASN A 898 2.51 -55.39 19.35
N ASP A 899 3.52 -54.57 19.07
CA ASP A 899 4.12 -53.66 20.04
C ASP A 899 3.13 -52.57 20.48
N LEU A 900 2.49 -51.88 19.52
CA LEU A 900 1.44 -50.90 19.80
C LEU A 900 0.22 -51.54 20.46
N SER A 901 -0.14 -52.78 20.12
CA SER A 901 -1.21 -53.51 20.81
C SER A 901 -0.89 -53.78 22.28
N CYS A 902 0.35 -54.14 22.59
CA CYS A 902 0.81 -54.32 23.97
C CYS A 902 0.82 -52.99 24.73
N PHE A 903 1.29 -51.91 24.09
CA PHE A 903 1.30 -50.58 24.65
C PHE A 903 -0.12 -50.05 24.93
N ALA A 904 -1.03 -50.16 23.97
CA ALA A 904 -2.44 -49.78 24.14
C ALA A 904 -3.12 -50.53 25.30
N LYS A 905 -2.85 -51.84 25.44
CA LYS A 905 -3.33 -52.64 26.59
C LYS A 905 -2.76 -52.16 27.92
N LEU A 906 -1.54 -51.63 27.94
CA LEU A 906 -0.94 -51.06 29.14
C LEU A 906 -1.58 -49.70 29.48
N LEU A 907 -1.84 -48.85 28.48
CA LEU A 907 -2.50 -47.56 28.65
C LEU A 907 -3.92 -47.72 29.19
N THR A 908 -4.77 -48.52 28.54
CA THR A 908 -6.20 -48.66 28.92
C THR A 908 -6.40 -49.36 30.26
N LYS A 909 -5.37 -50.03 30.80
CA LYS A 909 -5.37 -50.50 32.20
C LYS A 909 -5.19 -49.38 33.22
N LYS A 910 -4.48 -48.30 32.85
CA LYS A 910 -4.09 -47.20 33.76
C LYS A 910 -4.96 -45.96 33.62
N ILE A 911 -5.48 -45.66 32.42
CA ILE A 911 -6.28 -44.45 32.15
C ILE A 911 -7.56 -44.79 31.34
N LEU A 912 -8.61 -43.99 31.53
CA LEU A 912 -9.83 -44.11 30.73
C LEU A 912 -9.54 -43.77 29.25
N PRO A 913 -10.06 -44.55 28.28
CA PRO A 913 -9.85 -44.30 26.86
C PRO A 913 -10.15 -42.85 26.42
N ASN A 914 -11.26 -42.27 26.88
CA ASN A 914 -11.67 -40.90 26.57
C ASN A 914 -10.83 -39.81 27.24
N HIS A 915 -9.89 -40.16 28.13
CA HIS A 915 -8.90 -39.24 28.70
C HIS A 915 -7.52 -39.36 28.03
N ILE A 916 -7.40 -40.25 27.04
CA ILE A 916 -6.23 -40.34 26.16
C ILE A 916 -6.44 -39.36 25.00
N ILE A 917 -5.48 -38.45 24.83
CA ILE A 917 -5.43 -37.45 23.76
C ILE A 917 -4.21 -37.75 22.90
N MET A 918 -4.43 -38.35 21.73
CA MET A 918 -3.39 -38.61 20.75
C MET A 918 -3.21 -37.38 19.85
N VAL A 919 -1.99 -36.87 19.77
CA VAL A 919 -1.63 -35.76 18.89
C VAL A 919 -0.91 -36.34 17.68
N GLU A 920 -1.50 -36.18 16.50
CA GLU A 920 -0.88 -36.58 15.25
C GLU A 920 0.21 -35.58 14.89
N ASN A 921 1.45 -36.03 15.11
CA ASN A 921 2.64 -35.23 14.90
C ASN A 921 3.50 -35.85 13.80
N TYR A 922 3.95 -35.02 12.86
CA TYR A 922 4.66 -35.42 11.66
C TYR A 922 5.97 -34.65 11.51
N LEU A 923 6.90 -35.22 10.75
CA LEU A 923 8.09 -34.50 10.32
C LEU A 923 7.69 -33.38 9.35
N THR A 924 8.28 -32.22 9.53
CA THR A 924 8.06 -31.03 8.72
C THR A 924 8.80 -31.19 7.38
N PRO A 925 8.09 -31.29 6.24
CA PRO A 925 8.75 -31.40 4.94
C PRO A 925 9.37 -30.08 4.49
N LYS A 926 8.91 -28.95 5.05
CA LYS A 926 9.33 -27.60 4.69
C LYS A 926 10.13 -26.96 5.81
N TYR A 927 11.09 -26.12 5.46
CA TYR A 927 11.84 -25.29 6.39
C TYR A 927 11.95 -23.84 5.90
N ILE A 928 12.20 -22.92 6.83
CA ILE A 928 12.42 -21.50 6.59
C ILE A 928 13.77 -21.09 7.19
N ASP A 929 14.62 -20.46 6.38
CA ASP A 929 15.93 -19.90 6.74
C ASP A 929 16.00 -18.44 6.27
N GLY A 930 15.62 -17.51 7.16
CA GLY A 930 15.41 -16.11 6.76
C GLY A 930 14.25 -16.02 5.77
N ASP A 931 14.50 -15.44 4.59
CA ASP A 931 13.52 -15.33 3.50
C ASP A 931 13.50 -16.55 2.56
N ARG A 932 14.31 -17.58 2.84
CA ARG A 932 14.44 -18.77 1.99
C ARG A 932 13.59 -19.91 2.50
N GLU A 933 12.76 -20.46 1.63
CA GLU A 933 12.03 -21.70 1.87
C GLU A 933 12.77 -22.88 1.21
N GLY A 934 12.75 -24.04 1.86
CA GLY A 934 13.27 -25.26 1.28
C GLY A 934 12.58 -26.51 1.82
N TYR A 935 12.96 -27.67 1.27
CA TYR A 935 12.31 -28.95 1.57
C TYR A 935 13.29 -30.04 1.97
N TRP A 936 12.84 -30.94 2.84
CA TRP A 936 13.55 -32.16 3.20
C TRP A 936 13.13 -33.32 2.28
N TYR A 937 14.10 -33.91 1.58
CA TYR A 937 13.81 -34.92 0.53
C TYR A 937 13.38 -36.30 1.06
N ASP A 938 13.60 -36.61 2.35
CA ASP A 938 13.42 -37.97 2.91
C ASP A 938 12.36 -38.10 4.02
N VAL A 939 11.47 -37.12 4.20
CA VAL A 939 10.49 -37.20 5.31
C VAL A 939 9.16 -37.88 4.94
N THR A 940 8.81 -37.92 3.65
CA THR A 940 7.50 -38.42 3.19
C THR A 940 7.28 -39.89 3.55
N ALA A 941 8.30 -40.73 3.37
CA ALA A 941 8.23 -42.14 3.71
C ALA A 941 7.98 -42.36 5.20
N ILE A 942 8.69 -41.64 6.06
CA ILE A 942 8.51 -41.70 7.52
C ILE A 942 7.12 -41.19 7.92
N ASN A 943 6.66 -40.09 7.34
CA ASN A 943 5.33 -39.56 7.64
C ASN A 943 4.21 -40.53 7.23
N ASN A 944 4.38 -41.31 6.16
CA ASN A 944 3.41 -42.34 5.79
C ASN A 944 3.38 -43.49 6.81
N ILE A 945 4.56 -43.92 7.30
CA ILE A 945 4.65 -44.91 8.38
C ILE A 945 3.96 -44.38 9.66
N LEU A 946 4.20 -43.12 10.03
CA LEU A 946 3.57 -42.49 11.20
C LEU A 946 2.04 -42.44 11.06
N LYS A 947 1.50 -42.12 9.88
CA LYS A 947 0.05 -42.16 9.62
C LYS A 947 -0.55 -43.52 9.89
N GLU A 948 0.13 -44.60 9.51
CA GLU A 948 -0.32 -45.96 9.81
C GLU A 948 -0.27 -46.27 11.31
N PHE A 949 0.76 -45.79 12.01
CA PHE A 949 0.84 -45.94 13.47
C PHE A 949 -0.31 -45.24 14.19
N TYR A 950 -0.59 -43.98 13.84
CA TYR A 950 -1.72 -43.22 14.40
C TYR A 950 -3.06 -43.88 14.05
N GLY A 951 -3.26 -44.27 12.78
CA GLY A 951 -4.47 -44.95 12.33
C GLY A 951 -4.73 -46.24 13.10
N PHE A 952 -3.71 -47.08 13.26
CA PHE A 952 -3.82 -48.33 14.01
C PHE A 952 -4.07 -48.11 15.50
N MET A 953 -3.43 -47.13 16.15
CA MET A 953 -3.69 -46.79 17.55
C MET A 953 -5.16 -46.41 17.76
N LYS A 954 -5.73 -45.62 16.85
CA LYS A 954 -7.15 -45.24 16.86
C LYS A 954 -8.08 -46.45 16.71
N GLU A 955 -7.71 -47.42 15.87
CA GLU A 955 -8.49 -48.67 15.71
C GLU A 955 -8.52 -49.50 17.00
N ILE A 956 -7.41 -49.59 17.74
CA ILE A 956 -7.31 -50.44 18.93
C ILE A 956 -7.78 -49.76 20.22
N ILE A 957 -7.90 -48.43 20.26
CA ILE A 957 -8.56 -47.68 21.35
C ILE A 957 -9.56 -46.68 20.73
N PRO A 958 -10.76 -47.14 20.33
CA PRO A 958 -11.72 -46.33 19.57
C PRO A 958 -12.21 -45.06 20.27
N ASP A 959 -12.29 -45.11 21.60
CA ASP A 959 -12.80 -44.01 22.43
C ASP A 959 -11.73 -42.96 22.78
N MET A 960 -10.50 -43.05 22.23
CA MET A 960 -9.49 -42.01 22.40
C MET A 960 -9.85 -40.74 21.64
N ASN A 961 -9.37 -39.60 22.13
CA ASN A 961 -9.46 -38.36 21.37
C ASN A 961 -8.22 -38.18 20.50
N VAL A 962 -8.41 -37.64 19.30
CA VAL A 962 -7.32 -37.39 18.34
C VAL A 962 -7.31 -35.93 17.93
N ILE A 963 -6.14 -35.30 17.98
CA ILE A 963 -5.91 -33.92 17.55
C ILE A 963 -4.86 -33.93 16.45
N SER A 964 -5.14 -33.25 15.34
CA SER A 964 -4.22 -33.08 14.22
C SER A 964 -4.33 -31.68 13.63
N LEU A 965 -3.33 -31.31 12.83
CA LEU A 965 -3.33 -30.07 12.04
C LEU A 965 -3.23 -30.37 10.54
N PRO A 966 -3.69 -29.44 9.68
CA PRO A 966 -3.37 -29.46 8.26
C PRO A 966 -1.85 -29.40 8.01
N MET A 967 -1.38 -30.01 6.92
CA MET A 967 0.05 -30.10 6.60
C MET A 967 0.73 -28.73 6.40
N GLU A 968 -0.01 -27.68 6.11
CA GLU A 968 0.51 -26.31 5.97
C GLU A 968 1.16 -25.78 7.25
N TYR A 969 0.74 -26.27 8.42
CA TYR A 969 1.34 -25.93 9.71
C TYR A 969 2.69 -26.63 9.94
N PHE A 970 3.04 -27.65 9.16
CA PHE A 970 4.24 -28.47 9.40
C PHE A 970 5.46 -27.94 8.62
N TYR A 971 6.01 -26.83 9.09
CA TYR A 971 7.33 -26.31 8.68
C TYR A 971 8.21 -25.96 9.89
N THR A 972 9.53 -25.98 9.72
CA THR A 972 10.51 -25.59 10.76
C THR A 972 11.16 -24.23 10.44
N ASP A 973 11.65 -23.51 11.46
CA ASP A 973 12.28 -22.19 11.31
C ASP A 973 13.68 -22.20 11.94
N LYS A 974 14.70 -21.79 11.16
CA LYS A 974 16.09 -21.78 11.60
C LYS A 974 16.40 -20.84 12.76
N ARG A 975 15.54 -19.85 13.01
CA ARG A 975 15.68 -18.89 14.11
C ARG A 975 15.47 -19.53 15.49
N LEU A 976 14.96 -20.76 15.55
CA LEU A 976 14.79 -21.50 16.80
C LEU A 976 16.15 -21.84 17.43
N LYS A 977 16.31 -21.45 18.70
CA LYS A 977 17.55 -21.60 19.50
C LYS A 977 18.16 -23.01 19.49
N TYR A 978 17.34 -24.05 19.34
CA TYR A 978 17.76 -25.45 19.46
C TYR A 978 17.64 -26.25 18.16
N GLY A 979 17.46 -25.59 17.02
CA GLY A 979 17.77 -26.21 15.73
C GLY A 979 16.78 -26.00 14.61
N TYR A 980 17.19 -26.57 13.49
CA TYR A 980 16.60 -26.49 12.16
C TYR A 980 16.69 -27.90 11.57
N ALA A 981 15.62 -28.67 11.73
CA ALA A 981 15.55 -30.06 11.33
C ALA A 981 14.07 -30.44 11.12
N PRO A 982 13.77 -31.47 10.30
CA PRO A 982 12.40 -31.86 10.00
C PRO A 982 11.62 -32.33 11.25
N SER A 983 12.31 -32.66 12.34
CA SER A 983 11.68 -33.04 13.60
C SER A 983 11.15 -31.87 14.43
N TYR A 984 11.41 -30.61 14.08
CA TYR A 984 10.95 -29.43 14.81
C TYR A 984 9.81 -28.74 14.07
N MET A 985 8.81 -28.23 14.82
CA MET A 985 7.71 -27.43 14.29
C MET A 985 7.94 -25.93 14.56
N ASN A 986 7.15 -25.07 13.92
CA ASN A 986 7.11 -23.63 14.19
C ASN A 986 6.15 -23.28 15.34
N GLU A 987 6.25 -22.04 15.84
CA GLU A 987 5.42 -21.52 16.95
C GLU A 987 3.92 -21.56 16.68
N SER A 988 3.48 -21.27 15.46
CA SER A 988 2.06 -21.24 15.10
C SER A 988 1.44 -22.62 15.27
N ALA A 989 2.15 -23.66 14.83
CA ALA A 989 1.70 -25.04 14.96
C ALA A 989 1.69 -25.52 16.43
N TYR A 990 2.68 -25.12 17.24
CA TYR A 990 2.67 -25.41 18.68
C TYR A 990 1.48 -24.76 19.39
N THR A 991 1.22 -23.48 19.08
CA THR A 991 0.14 -22.70 19.69
C THR A 991 -1.24 -23.26 19.33
N GLU A 992 -1.46 -23.58 18.05
CA GLU A 992 -2.74 -24.11 17.56
C GLU A 992 -3.05 -25.49 18.17
N LEU A 993 -2.07 -26.42 18.20
CA LEU A 993 -2.26 -27.71 18.85
C LEU A 993 -2.56 -27.56 20.35
N ALA A 994 -1.89 -26.64 21.04
CA ALA A 994 -2.10 -26.40 22.45
C ALA A 994 -3.50 -25.84 22.75
N GLN A 995 -4.02 -24.97 21.89
CA GLN A 995 -5.40 -24.46 21.98
C GLN A 995 -6.40 -25.59 21.79
N ARG A 996 -6.24 -26.42 20.74
CA ARG A 996 -7.13 -27.58 20.50
C ARG A 996 -7.13 -28.56 21.67
N ILE A 997 -5.97 -28.83 22.27
CA ILE A 997 -5.85 -29.67 23.47
C ILE A 997 -6.62 -29.04 24.63
N SER A 998 -6.39 -27.74 24.89
CA SER A 998 -7.03 -27.03 26.00
C SER A 998 -8.55 -27.00 25.87
N MET A 999 -9.06 -26.73 24.66
CA MET A 999 -10.50 -26.76 24.36
C MET A 999 -11.10 -28.15 24.55
N LEU A 1000 -10.42 -29.19 24.06
CA LEU A 1000 -10.87 -30.57 24.20
C LEU A 1000 -10.94 -30.97 25.68
N VAL A 1001 -9.90 -30.68 26.45
CA VAL A 1001 -9.84 -31.00 27.88
C VAL A 1001 -10.96 -30.27 28.63
N ASN A 1002 -11.17 -28.99 28.35
CA ASN A 1002 -12.27 -28.23 28.94
C ASN A 1002 -13.63 -28.82 28.60
N ARG A 1003 -13.86 -29.23 27.34
CA ARG A 1003 -15.10 -29.91 26.92
C ARG A 1003 -15.32 -31.21 27.68
N ILE A 1004 -14.27 -31.99 27.91
CA ILE A 1004 -14.35 -33.26 28.66
C ILE A 1004 -14.63 -33.00 30.14
N LYS A 1005 -14.00 -31.98 30.75
CA LYS A 1005 -14.17 -31.64 32.18
C LYS A 1005 -15.50 -30.99 32.51
N HIS A 1006 -15.97 -30.07 31.67
CA HIS A 1006 -17.08 -29.16 32.00
C HIS A 1006 -18.36 -29.42 31.19
N GLY A 1007 -18.33 -30.35 30.23
CA GLY A 1007 -19.46 -30.64 29.35
C GLY A 1007 -19.60 -29.65 28.19
N SER A 1008 -20.42 -30.00 27.19
CA SER A 1008 -20.58 -29.22 25.96
C SER A 1008 -21.40 -27.93 26.11
N GLU A 1009 -22.25 -27.84 27.14
CA GLU A 1009 -23.14 -26.69 27.37
C GLU A 1009 -22.40 -25.43 27.86
N TYR A 1010 -21.15 -25.56 28.34
CA TYR A 1010 -20.34 -24.42 28.78
C TYR A 1010 -19.75 -23.58 27.62
N TYR A 1011 -19.86 -24.08 26.38
CA TYR A 1011 -19.19 -23.53 25.19
C TYR A 1011 -20.14 -23.12 24.04
N GLN A 1012 -21.44 -23.36 24.19
CA GLN A 1012 -22.48 -22.70 23.37
C GLN A 1012 -22.81 -21.36 23.99
#